data_AF-A0A9P5ICF8-F1
#
_entry.id   AF-A0A9P5ICF8-F1
#
_cell.length_a   1.000
_cell.length_b   1.000
_cell.length_c   1.000
_cell.angle_alpha   90.00
_cell.angle_beta   90.00
_cell.angle_gamma   90.00
#
_symmetry.space_group_name_H-M   'P 1'
#
loop_
_entity.id
_entity.type
_entity.pdbx_description
1 polymer ?
#
loop_
_entity_poly.entity_id
_entity_poly.type
_entity_poly.pdbx_seq_one_letter_code
_entity_poly.pdbx_strand_id
1 'polypeptide(L)'
;MTWPSTMKPILRLCRANNYSEVLSPSPKTGGSLATHVRSLYPTNQKKYKRYTSATTSFTTSAAPNTASLSTASSAAVTPDPITTPYSNLTVGIARETYPNEKRVAITPQNAQLLIKKGFSRVLVERGAGAEAQFTDEAYETAGAKIVSRKNVWSESDILLKVRAPTVEGPNNEVDSLKHNATLISFLYPGVNKNVVEKLAHREVTSFAMDMIPRISRAQVFDALSSMANIAGYKAVLEASNHFGRYMTGQVTAAGYFLEHPLLVPPCKVLVIGAGVAGLSAIATARRMGAIVRGFDTRSAAREQVQSLGAEFIEVDFKEDGSGAGGYGKEMSKEFMEAEKKLFMEQCREVDIIITTALIPGRPAPKLIHEDMVAAMKPGSVIVDLAAEAGGNCDVTVPGQLIEHKGVKIIGYTDLPSRLPTQSSTLYSNNITKFLLSIAPEEKQFGIDLKDEVVRGSIVTHNGEIIPTAPRPAPPAPKAASAIDANASAADTVPLTPWQKQTREVGAITGGMSLALLLGKATGPLFMNNVFTFALAGLIGYRTIWGVAPALHSPLMSVTNAISGMVGVGGFFIMGGGLVPHTIPQALGALSVMLAFVNVSGGFLITKRMLDMFKRPTDPKEYPWLYAIPAVVFGAGYIAAASTGMAGLVQAGYITSSLLCIASLSGLASQTTARQGNLLGILGVGVGILASLAAVGFPVEVLAQFAAVAGCGAIIGLRIGRRTTATDLPQTVAALHSVVGLAAVLTSFGSVMADIGDISQLHLIAGYMGGVTFTGSIVAYLKLAGRMSSKPIRLPGPKHSVNSTLLALNMANMAAFITFAPAAPVIAACCLGGNAVLSFIKGYTTTAAIGGADMPVVITVLNAYSGFAIVSEGFMLDMPLLTTVGSLIGVSGSILSSVMCVGMNRSIGNVLFGGIAPSTETEHKIEGQITKTNIDEVVESLENAESVIIVVGYGMAVAKAQYAISDITRMLKSKGINVRFAIHPVAGRMPGQCNVLLAEASVPYDIVLEMDEINDDFGETDVTLVIGANDTVNPIALEPGSSIAGMPVLHAWKSKQVIVMKRGMASGYADVVNPMFYMPSTRMLFGDAKDSCDAIKGALEARNRMYDV
;
A
#
# COMPACT_ATOMS: atom_id res chain seq x y z
N MET A 1 42.39 35.47 -14.86
CA MET A 1 41.58 35.27 -13.64
C MET A 1 40.88 33.92 -13.76
N THR A 2 40.93 33.12 -12.70
CA THR A 2 40.52 31.71 -12.68
C THR A 2 39.03 31.52 -12.41
N TRP A 3 38.39 30.61 -13.14
CA TRP A 3 37.06 30.07 -12.85
C TRP A 3 37.19 28.66 -12.25
N PRO A 4 36.44 28.29 -11.20
CA PRO A 4 36.42 26.94 -10.67
C PRO A 4 35.51 26.01 -11.49
N SER A 5 35.87 24.73 -11.49
CA SER A 5 35.37 23.70 -12.42
C SER A 5 34.44 22.68 -11.75
N THR A 6 33.20 22.54 -12.23
CA THR A 6 32.40 21.30 -12.08
C THR A 6 31.31 21.21 -13.15
N MET A 7 31.57 20.49 -14.25
CA MET A 7 30.57 19.77 -15.06
C MET A 7 31.26 18.89 -16.12
N LYS A 8 31.09 17.57 -16.05
CA LYS A 8 31.29 16.64 -17.17
C LYS A 8 30.15 15.60 -17.16
N PRO A 9 29.62 15.19 -18.32
CA PRO A 9 28.33 14.52 -18.39
C PRO A 9 28.41 13.00 -18.22
N ILE A 10 27.33 12.41 -17.68
CA ILE A 10 27.14 10.97 -17.59
C ILE A 10 26.72 10.44 -18.97
N LEU A 11 27.67 9.79 -19.65
CA LEU A 11 27.44 9.05 -20.90
C LEU A 11 28.21 7.72 -20.86
N ARG A 12 27.83 6.83 -19.93
CA ARG A 12 28.30 5.44 -19.83
C ARG A 12 27.39 4.66 -18.87
N LEU A 13 26.54 3.78 -19.38
CA LEU A 13 26.11 2.51 -18.77
C LEU A 13 25.17 1.73 -19.72
N CYS A 14 25.74 1.30 -20.85
CA CYS A 14 25.22 0.20 -21.65
C CYS A 14 26.43 -0.65 -22.07
N ARG A 15 26.31 -1.99 -21.91
CA ARG A 15 27.35 -3.03 -22.09
C ARG A 15 28.44 -3.10 -21.03
N ALA A 16 28.30 -4.08 -20.12
CA ALA A 16 29.28 -5.16 -19.96
C ALA A 16 28.67 -6.30 -19.13
N ASN A 17 28.44 -7.46 -19.76
CA ASN A 17 28.68 -8.79 -19.21
C ASN A 17 28.41 -9.83 -20.30
N ASN A 18 29.49 -10.27 -20.96
CA ASN A 18 29.54 -11.53 -21.70
C ASN A 18 30.19 -12.56 -20.77
N TYR A 19 29.77 -13.82 -20.86
CA TYR A 19 30.71 -14.93 -21.04
C TYR A 19 29.96 -16.17 -21.59
N SER A 20 30.56 -16.77 -22.63
CA SER A 20 30.59 -18.20 -23.01
C SER A 20 29.27 -18.98 -23.26
N GLU A 21 29.12 -19.82 -24.30
CA GLU A 21 30.08 -20.26 -25.33
C GLU A 21 29.40 -20.88 -26.58
N VAL A 22 30.09 -20.80 -27.72
CA VAL A 22 30.21 -21.82 -28.80
C VAL A 22 28.96 -22.44 -29.45
N LEU A 23 28.67 -22.03 -30.70
CA LEU A 23 28.83 -22.89 -31.90
C LEU A 23 28.77 -22.10 -33.22
N SER A 24 29.42 -22.65 -34.26
CA SER A 24 29.80 -21.98 -35.51
C SER A 24 28.74 -22.03 -36.64
N PRO A 25 28.81 -21.13 -37.65
CA PRO A 25 27.82 -21.03 -38.73
C PRO A 25 28.12 -21.93 -39.95
N SER A 26 27.06 -22.28 -40.70
CA SER A 26 27.17 -22.83 -42.07
C SER A 26 25.96 -22.39 -42.93
N PRO A 27 26.14 -21.65 -44.04
CA PRO A 27 25.06 -21.21 -44.91
C PRO A 27 24.89 -22.14 -46.13
N LYS A 28 23.65 -22.54 -46.48
CA LYS A 28 23.34 -23.07 -47.82
C LYS A 28 22.00 -22.58 -48.38
N THR A 29 22.13 -22.13 -49.63
CA THR A 29 21.23 -21.51 -50.60
C THR A 29 20.12 -22.39 -51.22
N GLY A 30 19.10 -21.74 -51.81
CA GLY A 30 18.08 -22.30 -52.73
C GLY A 30 16.67 -22.20 -52.12
N GLY A 31 15.66 -21.52 -52.67
CA GLY A 31 15.18 -21.46 -54.06
C GLY A 31 14.15 -22.59 -54.32
N SER A 32 13.02 -22.45 -55.01
CA SER A 32 12.28 -21.34 -55.64
C SER A 32 10.93 -21.92 -56.17
N LEU A 33 9.88 -21.10 -56.39
CA LEU A 33 8.67 -21.36 -57.21
C LEU A 33 7.72 -22.52 -56.79
N ALA A 34 6.45 -22.24 -56.46
CA ALA A 34 5.24 -22.36 -57.33
C ALA A 34 4.68 -23.82 -57.42
N THR A 35 3.38 -24.12 -57.56
CA THR A 35 2.17 -23.39 -57.97
C THR A 35 0.93 -24.16 -57.50
N HIS A 36 -0.25 -23.54 -57.32
CA HIS A 36 -1.52 -23.93 -58.00
C HIS A 36 -2.69 -22.96 -57.69
N VAL A 37 -3.72 -22.99 -58.53
CA VAL A 37 -4.63 -21.86 -58.80
C VAL A 37 -6.12 -22.28 -58.75
N ARG A 38 -6.89 -21.62 -57.87
CA ARG A 38 -8.25 -21.03 -58.05
C ARG A 38 -9.46 -21.87 -58.57
N SER A 39 -10.62 -21.62 -57.90
CA SER A 39 -12.03 -21.65 -58.40
C SER A 39 -12.75 -23.02 -58.37
N LEU A 40 -14.01 -23.20 -57.92
CA LEU A 40 -15.28 -22.54 -58.31
C LEU A 40 -16.40 -22.66 -57.22
N TYR A 41 -17.44 -21.80 -57.32
CA TYR A 41 -18.73 -21.78 -56.56
C TYR A 41 -19.83 -22.68 -57.25
N PRO A 42 -21.18 -22.68 -56.97
CA PRO A 42 -22.04 -21.97 -55.97
C PRO A 42 -23.23 -22.75 -55.29
N THR A 43 -23.88 -22.12 -54.27
CA THR A 43 -25.34 -22.12 -53.88
C THR A 43 -26.10 -23.47 -53.56
N ASN A 44 -27.26 -23.54 -52.87
CA ASN A 44 -28.32 -22.56 -52.50
C ASN A 44 -29.27 -23.03 -51.34
N GLN A 45 -29.94 -22.08 -50.64
CA GLN A 45 -31.25 -22.21 -49.91
C GLN A 45 -31.38 -23.22 -48.72
N LYS A 46 -32.23 -23.10 -47.67
CA LYS A 46 -33.40 -22.27 -47.21
C LYS A 46 -33.50 -22.44 -45.65
N LYS A 47 -34.47 -21.93 -44.87
CA LYS A 47 -35.03 -20.56 -44.61
C LYS A 47 -36.13 -20.67 -43.49
N TYR A 48 -36.28 -19.65 -42.62
CA TYR A 48 -37.31 -19.51 -41.52
C TYR A 48 -37.02 -20.29 -40.19
N LYS A 49 -37.48 -19.87 -39.00
CA LYS A 49 -38.44 -18.80 -38.57
C LYS A 49 -38.13 -18.23 -37.15
N ARG A 50 -38.68 -17.06 -36.82
CA ARG A 50 -38.70 -16.39 -35.47
C ARG A 50 -39.61 -17.13 -34.46
N TYR A 51 -39.50 -16.83 -33.15
CA TYR A 51 -40.55 -16.42 -32.17
C TYR A 51 -39.86 -16.24 -30.79
N THR A 52 -39.54 -15.02 -30.31
CA THR A 52 -40.33 -14.15 -29.38
C THR A 52 -41.01 -14.86 -28.20
N SER A 53 -40.63 -14.48 -26.97
CA SER A 53 -41.34 -14.80 -25.72
C SER A 53 -42.00 -13.55 -25.12
N ALA A 54 -43.29 -13.61 -24.84
CA ALA A 54 -44.00 -12.61 -24.04
C ALA A 54 -45.18 -13.26 -23.30
N THR A 55 -45.20 -13.10 -21.97
CA THR A 55 -46.37 -12.90 -21.07
C THR A 55 -47.66 -13.71 -21.31
N THR A 56 -48.05 -14.59 -20.37
CA THR A 56 -49.06 -14.31 -19.30
C THR A 56 -49.45 -15.56 -18.45
N SER A 57 -49.76 -15.26 -17.20
CA SER A 57 -50.40 -16.01 -16.10
C SER A 57 -51.67 -16.85 -16.37
N PHE A 58 -51.87 -17.98 -15.65
CA PHE A 58 -52.82 -18.17 -14.51
C PHE A 58 -53.30 -19.63 -14.27
N THR A 59 -53.47 -20.01 -12.97
CA THR A 59 -54.33 -21.09 -12.40
C THR A 59 -54.08 -22.55 -12.86
N THR A 60 -54.22 -23.62 -12.06
CA THR A 60 -55.29 -24.04 -11.12
C THR A 60 -54.80 -25.00 -10.00
N SER A 61 -55.74 -25.53 -9.20
CA SER A 61 -55.58 -26.23 -7.91
C SER A 61 -55.67 -27.78 -7.98
N ALA A 62 -55.30 -28.42 -6.84
CA ALA A 62 -55.78 -29.71 -6.29
C ALA A 62 -54.81 -30.93 -6.25
N ALA A 63 -54.93 -31.69 -5.14
CA ALA A 63 -54.09 -32.79 -4.65
C ALA A 63 -54.75 -34.19 -4.97
N PRO A 64 -54.38 -35.39 -4.41
CA PRO A 64 -53.51 -35.69 -3.26
C PRO A 64 -52.63 -36.99 -3.28
N ASN A 65 -51.86 -37.16 -2.19
CA ASN A 65 -51.41 -38.42 -1.52
C ASN A 65 -50.71 -39.58 -2.28
N THR A 66 -49.52 -39.96 -1.82
CA THR A 66 -49.34 -41.19 -0.99
C THR A 66 -47.97 -41.25 -0.28
N ALA A 67 -47.90 -42.02 0.81
CA ALA A 67 -46.90 -41.96 1.87
C ALA A 67 -45.51 -42.56 1.55
N SER A 68 -44.48 -42.07 2.27
CA SER A 68 -43.22 -42.76 2.53
C SER A 68 -42.97 -42.83 4.04
N LEU A 69 -42.61 -44.00 4.57
CA LEU A 69 -42.58 -44.28 6.01
C LEU A 69 -41.48 -43.51 6.75
N SER A 70 -41.81 -42.96 7.91
CA SER A 70 -40.83 -42.53 8.91
C SER A 70 -40.37 -43.71 9.76
N THR A 71 -39.06 -43.97 9.78
CA THR A 71 -38.41 -44.69 10.88
C THR A 71 -37.72 -43.65 11.76
N ALA A 72 -38.28 -43.42 12.95
CA ALA A 72 -37.70 -42.49 13.91
C ALA A 72 -36.47 -43.12 14.56
N SER A 73 -35.27 -42.67 14.17
CA SER A 73 -34.11 -42.75 15.05
C SER A 73 -34.10 -41.48 15.89
N SER A 74 -34.40 -41.62 17.18
CA SER A 74 -34.36 -40.50 18.12
C SER A 74 -32.91 -40.08 18.36
N ALA A 75 -32.49 -38.98 17.74
CA ALA A 75 -31.29 -38.28 18.17
C ALA A 75 -31.50 -37.82 19.63
N ALA A 76 -30.80 -38.46 20.56
CA ALA A 76 -30.90 -38.11 21.97
C ALA A 76 -30.37 -36.68 22.18
N VAL A 77 -31.24 -35.82 22.73
CA VAL A 77 -30.84 -34.47 23.16
C VAL A 77 -29.92 -34.62 24.37
N THR A 78 -28.62 -34.46 24.15
CA THR A 78 -27.65 -34.34 25.25
C THR A 78 -27.92 -33.03 26.01
N PRO A 79 -27.98 -33.03 27.35
CA PRO A 79 -28.19 -31.81 28.13
C PRO A 79 -27.06 -30.80 27.91
N ASP A 80 -27.37 -29.52 28.12
CA ASP A 80 -26.40 -28.42 28.08
C ASP A 80 -25.34 -28.58 29.20
N PRO A 81 -24.09 -28.11 28.98
CA PRO A 81 -23.01 -28.31 29.94
C PRO A 81 -23.29 -27.58 31.26
N ILE A 82 -23.07 -28.28 32.38
CA ILE A 82 -23.20 -27.67 33.72
C ILE A 82 -22.09 -26.63 33.89
N THR A 83 -22.46 -25.39 34.20
CA THR A 83 -21.54 -24.28 34.39
C THR A 83 -21.46 -23.82 35.85
N THR A 84 -20.31 -23.28 36.23
CA THR A 84 -20.06 -22.65 37.54
C THR A 84 -19.48 -21.25 37.32
N PRO A 85 -20.05 -20.18 37.92
CA PRO A 85 -19.50 -18.83 37.82
C PRO A 85 -18.08 -18.74 38.38
N TYR A 86 -17.19 -17.98 37.73
CA TYR A 86 -15.82 -17.75 38.21
C TYR A 86 -15.77 -17.18 39.65
N SER A 87 -16.77 -16.41 40.06
CA SER A 87 -16.89 -15.85 41.42
C SER A 87 -16.95 -16.90 42.53
N ASN A 88 -17.25 -18.16 42.19
CA ASN A 88 -17.36 -19.28 43.12
C ASN A 88 -16.14 -20.22 43.06
N LEU A 89 -15.18 -19.94 42.17
CA LEU A 89 -14.04 -20.82 41.88
C LEU A 89 -12.72 -20.23 42.39
N THR A 90 -11.95 -21.07 43.10
CA THR A 90 -10.61 -20.80 43.59
C THR A 90 -9.57 -21.41 42.65
N VAL A 91 -8.64 -20.59 42.16
CA VAL A 91 -7.50 -21.06 41.34
C VAL A 91 -6.26 -21.19 42.22
N GLY A 92 -5.61 -22.36 42.22
CA GLY A 92 -4.41 -22.65 43.00
C GLY A 92 -3.17 -22.81 42.14
N ILE A 93 -2.06 -22.22 42.59
CA ILE A 93 -0.73 -22.33 41.99
C ILE A 93 0.15 -23.06 43.01
N ALA A 94 0.45 -24.34 42.74
CA ALA A 94 1.35 -25.13 43.59
C ALA A 94 2.83 -24.83 43.28
N ARG A 95 3.69 -24.99 44.28
CA ARG A 95 5.14 -25.03 44.09
C ARG A 95 5.53 -26.40 43.54
N GLU A 96 6.36 -26.41 42.50
CA GLU A 96 6.89 -27.64 41.95
C GLU A 96 7.92 -28.30 42.90
N THR A 97 7.84 -29.62 42.97
CA THR A 97 8.66 -30.48 43.86
C THR A 97 9.63 -31.37 43.10
N TYR A 98 9.49 -31.46 41.77
CA TYR A 98 10.35 -32.25 40.91
C TYR A 98 11.79 -31.69 40.91
N PRO A 99 12.83 -32.53 41.01
CA PRO A 99 14.22 -32.06 41.04
C PRO A 99 14.57 -31.14 39.86
N ASN A 100 15.21 -30.01 40.15
CA ASN A 100 15.60 -28.98 39.19
C ASN A 100 14.45 -28.34 38.38
N GLU A 101 13.19 -28.52 38.75
CA GLU A 101 12.08 -27.74 38.18
C GLU A 101 12.00 -26.35 38.83
N LYS A 102 12.27 -25.33 38.02
CA LYS A 102 12.38 -23.92 38.45
C LYS A 102 11.24 -23.05 37.93
N ARG A 103 10.37 -23.59 37.07
CA ARG A 103 9.24 -22.87 36.47
C ARG A 103 8.04 -22.85 37.44
N VAL A 104 7.18 -21.86 37.26
CA VAL A 104 5.90 -21.73 37.96
C VAL A 104 4.75 -21.67 36.96
N ALA A 105 3.58 -22.21 37.32
CA ALA A 105 2.46 -22.36 36.40
C ALA A 105 1.83 -21.03 35.97
N ILE A 106 1.83 -20.03 36.85
CA ILE A 106 1.24 -18.70 36.64
C ILE A 106 2.21 -17.62 37.15
N THR A 107 2.37 -16.55 36.37
CA THR A 107 3.13 -15.34 36.77
C THR A 107 2.21 -14.30 37.44
N PRO A 108 2.75 -13.33 38.19
CA PRO A 108 1.94 -12.29 38.83
C PRO A 108 1.00 -11.55 37.87
N GLN A 109 1.43 -11.27 36.63
CA GLN A 109 0.63 -10.60 35.61
C GLN A 109 -0.65 -11.38 35.25
N ASN A 110 -0.55 -12.71 35.13
CA ASN A 110 -1.72 -13.55 34.83
C ASN A 110 -2.53 -13.90 36.08
N ALA A 111 -1.94 -13.89 37.28
CA ALA A 111 -2.71 -13.93 38.52
C ALA A 111 -3.65 -12.72 38.60
N GLN A 112 -3.13 -11.52 38.33
CA GLN A 112 -3.94 -10.29 38.23
C GLN A 112 -5.02 -10.38 37.14
N LEU A 113 -4.69 -10.95 35.97
CA LEU A 113 -5.64 -11.15 34.88
C LEU A 113 -6.79 -12.09 35.26
N LEU A 114 -6.52 -13.20 35.96
CA LEU A 114 -7.54 -14.13 36.44
C LEU A 114 -8.47 -13.45 37.46
N ILE A 115 -7.92 -12.68 38.40
CA ILE A 115 -8.72 -11.88 39.34
C ILE A 115 -9.59 -10.87 38.59
N LYS A 116 -9.02 -10.13 37.63
CA LYS A 116 -9.74 -9.17 36.77
C LYS A 116 -10.83 -9.82 35.90
N LYS A 117 -10.69 -11.11 35.56
CA LYS A 117 -11.70 -11.91 34.84
C LYS A 117 -12.84 -12.39 35.76
N GLY A 118 -12.69 -12.30 37.08
CA GLY A 118 -13.75 -12.56 38.06
C GLY A 118 -13.61 -13.87 38.83
N PHE A 119 -12.43 -14.52 38.84
CA PHE A 119 -12.18 -15.65 39.72
C PHE A 119 -12.20 -15.22 41.19
N SER A 120 -12.85 -16.01 42.05
CA SER A 120 -13.12 -15.68 43.47
C SER A 120 -11.85 -15.26 44.23
N ARG A 121 -10.79 -16.04 44.06
CA ARG A 121 -9.46 -15.82 44.65
C ARG A 121 -8.43 -16.66 43.90
N VAL A 122 -7.20 -16.16 43.85
CA VAL A 122 -6.03 -16.88 43.34
C VAL A 122 -5.12 -17.17 44.53
N LEU A 123 -4.86 -18.45 44.80
CA LEU A 123 -4.01 -18.92 45.90
C LEU A 123 -2.65 -19.36 45.35
N VAL A 124 -1.57 -18.87 45.93
CA VAL A 124 -0.20 -19.22 45.51
C VAL A 124 0.55 -19.84 46.70
N GLU A 125 1.23 -20.97 46.47
CA GLU A 125 2.05 -21.62 47.50
C GLU A 125 3.27 -20.74 47.80
N ARG A 126 3.54 -20.49 49.09
CA ARG A 126 4.71 -19.71 49.53
C ARG A 126 6.00 -20.16 48.85
N GLY A 127 6.65 -19.24 48.13
CA GLY A 127 7.86 -19.49 47.36
C GLY A 127 7.69 -20.27 46.05
N ALA A 128 6.48 -20.40 45.51
CA ALA A 128 6.25 -21.10 44.23
C ALA A 128 6.97 -20.45 43.04
N GLY A 129 7.07 -19.12 43.02
CA GLY A 129 7.73 -18.35 41.95
C GLY A 129 9.22 -18.09 42.16
N ALA A 130 9.80 -18.46 43.32
CA ALA A 130 11.12 -17.99 43.73
C ALA A 130 12.25 -18.36 42.76
N GLU A 131 12.30 -19.63 42.31
CA GLU A 131 13.29 -20.09 41.32
C GLU A 131 13.09 -19.44 39.93
N ALA A 132 11.86 -19.00 39.62
CA ALA A 132 11.52 -18.26 38.40
C ALA A 132 11.72 -16.74 38.52
N GLN A 133 12.27 -16.25 39.65
CA GLN A 133 12.46 -14.82 39.96
C GLN A 133 11.14 -14.02 40.13
N PHE A 134 10.06 -14.68 40.55
CA PHE A 134 8.84 -14.01 41.01
C PHE A 134 8.70 -14.14 42.53
N THR A 135 8.79 -13.01 43.24
CA THR A 135 8.69 -13.00 44.70
C THR A 135 7.25 -13.13 45.18
N ASP A 136 7.06 -13.57 46.43
CA ASP A 136 5.73 -13.70 47.04
C ASP A 136 4.99 -12.33 47.05
N GLU A 137 5.70 -11.25 47.33
CA GLU A 137 5.17 -9.87 47.39
C GLU A 137 4.66 -9.39 46.01
N ALA A 138 5.25 -9.88 44.91
CA ALA A 138 4.79 -9.57 43.56
C ALA A 138 3.42 -10.21 43.27
N TYR A 139 3.17 -11.43 43.79
CA TYR A 139 1.85 -12.06 43.72
C TYR A 139 0.83 -11.37 44.63
N GLU A 140 1.22 -10.93 45.83
CA GLU A 140 0.35 -10.15 46.72
C GLU A 140 -0.04 -8.81 46.09
N THR A 141 0.90 -8.11 45.46
CA THR A 141 0.67 -6.87 44.71
C THR A 141 -0.25 -7.09 43.51
N ALA A 142 -0.19 -8.27 42.86
CA ALA A 142 -1.11 -8.68 41.82
C ALA A 142 -2.52 -9.06 42.34
N GLY A 143 -2.74 -9.08 43.66
CA GLY A 143 -4.00 -9.41 44.32
C GLY A 143 -4.18 -10.89 44.66
N ALA A 144 -3.18 -11.73 44.42
CA ALA A 144 -3.22 -13.15 44.81
C ALA A 144 -2.88 -13.31 46.30
N LYS A 145 -3.31 -14.42 46.90
CA LYS A 145 -3.08 -14.71 48.32
C LYS A 145 -2.03 -15.79 48.50
N ILE A 146 -0.92 -15.45 49.17
CA ILE A 146 0.11 -16.42 49.57
C ILE A 146 -0.43 -17.30 50.70
N VAL A 147 -0.37 -18.62 50.53
CA VAL A 147 -0.83 -19.58 51.54
C VAL A 147 0.12 -20.77 51.68
N SER A 148 -0.11 -21.58 52.73
CA SER A 148 0.67 -22.80 52.96
C SER A 148 0.39 -23.86 51.88
N ARG A 149 1.33 -24.79 51.68
CA ARG A 149 1.15 -25.94 50.77
C ARG A 149 -0.16 -26.69 51.03
N LYS A 150 -0.45 -27.04 52.30
CA LYS A 150 -1.69 -27.74 52.66
C LYS A 150 -2.93 -26.99 52.15
N ASN A 151 -2.96 -25.67 52.32
CA ASN A 151 -4.09 -24.83 51.95
C ASN A 151 -4.26 -24.73 50.42
N VAL A 152 -3.19 -24.54 49.63
CA VAL A 152 -3.32 -24.49 48.15
C VAL A 152 -4.01 -25.74 47.63
N TRP A 153 -3.58 -26.91 48.10
CA TRP A 153 -4.07 -28.19 47.57
C TRP A 153 -5.47 -28.55 48.08
N SER A 154 -5.85 -28.16 49.31
CA SER A 154 -7.18 -28.44 49.86
C SER A 154 -8.26 -27.41 49.51
N GLU A 155 -7.89 -26.15 49.28
CA GLU A 155 -8.83 -25.04 49.09
C GLU A 155 -9.09 -24.67 47.63
N SER A 156 -8.34 -25.22 46.67
CA SER A 156 -8.46 -24.90 45.24
C SER A 156 -9.45 -25.80 44.51
N ASP A 157 -10.29 -25.18 43.68
CA ASP A 157 -11.22 -25.86 42.77
C ASP A 157 -10.55 -26.16 41.43
N ILE A 158 -9.63 -25.29 41.00
CA ILE A 158 -8.79 -25.46 39.81
C ILE A 158 -7.33 -25.35 40.24
N LEU A 159 -6.55 -26.43 40.15
CA LEU A 159 -5.13 -26.45 40.42
C LEU A 159 -4.32 -26.37 39.11
N LEU A 160 -3.40 -25.41 39.04
CA LEU A 160 -2.51 -25.18 37.91
C LEU A 160 -1.08 -25.58 38.29
N LYS A 161 -0.50 -26.50 37.52
CA LYS A 161 0.88 -26.98 37.66
C LYS A 161 1.62 -26.95 36.32
N VAL A 162 2.93 -27.05 36.36
CA VAL A 162 3.79 -27.26 35.19
C VAL A 162 3.90 -28.75 34.90
N ARG A 163 4.40 -29.56 35.85
CA ARG A 163 4.56 -31.02 35.68
C ARG A 163 3.38 -31.79 36.28
N ALA A 164 3.28 -33.07 35.93
CA ALA A 164 2.32 -34.00 36.51
C ALA A 164 2.49 -34.10 38.05
N PRO A 165 1.41 -34.29 38.82
CA PRO A 165 1.53 -34.51 40.26
C PRO A 165 2.34 -35.77 40.60
N THR A 166 3.19 -35.68 41.63
CA THR A 166 4.01 -36.81 42.08
C THR A 166 3.16 -37.85 42.82
N VAL A 167 3.27 -39.13 42.45
CA VAL A 167 2.48 -40.24 43.03
C VAL A 167 3.30 -41.25 43.86
N GLU A 168 4.60 -40.99 44.04
CA GLU A 168 5.57 -41.85 44.72
C GLU A 168 6.32 -41.08 45.81
N GLY A 169 6.76 -41.79 46.86
CA GLY A 169 7.46 -41.21 48.01
C GLY A 169 6.52 -40.58 49.07
N PRO A 170 7.10 -39.93 50.11
CA PRO A 170 6.34 -39.40 51.25
C PRO A 170 5.48 -38.16 50.93
N ASN A 171 5.58 -37.62 49.72
CA ASN A 171 4.88 -36.43 49.25
C ASN A 171 3.92 -36.76 48.09
N ASN A 172 2.99 -37.70 48.27
CA ASN A 172 1.96 -37.98 47.26
C ASN A 172 1.06 -36.76 47.06
N GLU A 173 1.21 -36.11 45.91
CA GLU A 173 0.51 -34.88 45.56
C GLU A 173 -0.95 -35.15 45.16
N VAL A 174 -1.27 -36.32 44.60
CA VAL A 174 -2.64 -36.65 44.16
C VAL A 174 -3.60 -36.82 45.35
N ASP A 175 -3.14 -37.44 46.44
CA ASP A 175 -3.97 -37.65 47.65
C ASP A 175 -4.33 -36.31 48.33
N SER A 176 -3.51 -35.28 48.10
CA SER A 176 -3.71 -33.93 48.63
C SER A 176 -4.74 -33.10 47.85
N LEU A 177 -5.15 -33.56 46.65
CA LEU A 177 -6.18 -32.90 45.85
C LEU A 177 -7.56 -33.06 46.51
N LYS A 178 -8.33 -31.97 46.46
CA LYS A 178 -9.77 -31.94 46.73
C LYS A 178 -10.51 -32.85 45.72
N HIS A 179 -11.47 -33.66 46.17
CA HIS A 179 -12.36 -34.42 45.27
C HIS A 179 -13.11 -33.47 44.32
N ASN A 180 -13.32 -33.89 43.07
CA ASN A 180 -13.96 -33.08 42.03
C ASN A 180 -13.22 -31.76 41.69
N ALA A 181 -11.94 -31.64 42.05
CA ALA A 181 -11.09 -30.55 41.55
C ALA A 181 -10.76 -30.72 40.06
N THR A 182 -10.43 -29.61 39.41
CA THR A 182 -9.83 -29.59 38.07
C THR A 182 -8.32 -29.42 38.16
N LEU A 183 -7.55 -30.26 37.47
CA LEU A 183 -6.10 -30.16 37.34
C LEU A 183 -5.72 -29.78 35.90
N ILE A 184 -4.85 -28.79 35.72
CA ILE A 184 -4.24 -28.48 34.41
C ILE A 184 -2.72 -28.50 34.54
N SER A 185 -2.07 -29.39 33.79
CA SER A 185 -0.60 -29.59 33.79
C SER A 185 -0.13 -30.37 32.56
N PHE A 186 1.19 -30.54 32.37
CA PHE A 186 1.69 -31.62 31.52
C PHE A 186 1.48 -32.98 32.21
N LEU A 187 0.80 -33.92 31.54
CA LEU A 187 0.47 -35.23 32.10
C LEU A 187 1.11 -36.40 31.36
N TYR A 188 1.30 -36.30 30.04
CA TYR A 188 1.81 -37.40 29.20
C TYR A 188 1.10 -38.75 29.45
N PRO A 189 -0.24 -38.83 29.29
CA PRO A 189 -1.06 -39.95 29.76
C PRO A 189 -0.69 -41.32 29.15
N GLY A 190 -0.08 -41.35 27.96
CA GLY A 190 0.43 -42.59 27.36
C GLY A 190 1.61 -43.22 28.10
N VAL A 191 2.37 -42.41 28.85
CA VAL A 191 3.54 -42.83 29.65
C VAL A 191 3.16 -42.96 31.12
N ASN A 192 2.49 -41.95 31.69
CA ASN A 192 2.25 -41.83 33.14
C ASN A 192 0.92 -42.48 33.60
N LYS A 193 0.66 -43.73 33.20
CA LYS A 193 -0.63 -44.41 33.45
C LYS A 193 -1.06 -44.44 34.92
N ASN A 194 -0.13 -44.76 35.84
CA ASN A 194 -0.36 -44.78 37.29
C ASN A 194 -0.86 -43.41 37.82
N VAL A 195 -0.36 -42.30 37.28
CA VAL A 195 -0.82 -40.94 37.66
C VAL A 195 -2.25 -40.72 37.20
N VAL A 196 -2.57 -41.09 35.95
CA VAL A 196 -3.92 -40.98 35.38
C VAL A 196 -4.93 -41.83 36.14
N GLU A 197 -4.57 -43.07 36.47
CA GLU A 197 -5.39 -44.00 37.25
C GLU A 197 -5.69 -43.44 38.65
N LYS A 198 -4.68 -42.92 39.37
CA LYS A 198 -4.90 -42.27 40.67
C LYS A 198 -5.75 -41.00 40.59
N LEU A 199 -5.60 -40.19 39.54
CA LEU A 199 -6.43 -38.99 39.32
C LEU A 199 -7.90 -39.37 39.07
N ALA A 200 -8.15 -40.42 38.30
CA ALA A 200 -9.49 -40.99 38.09
C ALA A 200 -10.09 -41.52 39.40
N HIS A 201 -9.34 -42.33 40.16
CA HIS A 201 -9.77 -42.82 41.49
C HIS A 201 -10.07 -41.71 42.51
N ARG A 202 -9.56 -40.49 42.29
CA ARG A 202 -9.79 -39.31 43.14
C ARG A 202 -10.92 -38.42 42.65
N GLU A 203 -11.65 -38.82 41.61
CA GLU A 203 -12.69 -38.04 40.93
C GLU A 203 -12.17 -36.68 40.41
N VAL A 204 -10.87 -36.57 40.10
CA VAL A 204 -10.28 -35.33 39.59
C VAL A 204 -10.51 -35.23 38.10
N THR A 205 -11.01 -34.09 37.64
CA THR A 205 -11.01 -33.76 36.21
C THR A 205 -9.63 -33.26 35.83
N SER A 206 -9.01 -33.80 34.78
CA SER A 206 -7.65 -33.42 34.40
C SER A 206 -7.50 -33.11 32.92
N PHE A 207 -6.77 -32.03 32.63
CA PHE A 207 -6.41 -31.57 31.29
C PHE A 207 -4.89 -31.63 31.09
N ALA A 208 -4.47 -32.31 30.03
CA ALA A 208 -3.09 -32.47 29.61
C ALA A 208 -2.70 -31.36 28.62
N MET A 209 -1.81 -30.47 29.04
CA MET A 209 -1.25 -29.41 28.18
C MET A 209 -0.45 -29.99 26.99
N ASP A 210 0.03 -31.24 27.09
CA ASP A 210 0.69 -31.99 26.01
C ASP A 210 -0.26 -32.62 24.98
N MET A 211 -1.57 -32.64 25.25
CA MET A 211 -2.60 -33.20 24.37
C MET A 211 -3.48 -32.13 23.70
N ILE A 212 -3.18 -30.84 23.90
CA ILE A 212 -3.81 -29.74 23.15
C ILE A 212 -3.60 -29.97 21.64
N PRO A 213 -4.68 -29.99 20.81
CA PRO A 213 -4.55 -30.26 19.38
C PRO A 213 -3.92 -29.09 18.63
N ARG A 214 -3.07 -29.40 17.64
CA ARG A 214 -2.34 -28.40 16.83
C ARG A 214 -3.20 -27.82 15.70
N ILE A 215 -4.31 -27.17 16.07
CA ILE A 215 -5.20 -26.43 15.17
C ILE A 215 -5.00 -24.92 15.32
N SER A 216 -5.34 -24.13 14.29
CA SER A 216 -5.00 -22.69 14.24
C SER A 216 -5.49 -21.89 15.45
N ARG A 217 -6.71 -22.15 15.96
CA ARG A 217 -7.24 -21.47 17.16
C ARG A 217 -6.47 -21.80 18.44
N ALA A 218 -5.82 -22.97 18.49
CA ALA A 218 -5.15 -23.50 19.69
C ALA A 218 -3.67 -23.10 19.80
N GLN A 219 -3.07 -22.56 18.74
CA GLN A 219 -1.65 -22.16 18.72
C GLN A 219 -1.30 -21.18 19.85
N VAL A 220 -2.22 -20.32 20.26
CA VAL A 220 -2.01 -19.33 21.34
C VAL A 220 -1.86 -19.96 22.73
N PHE A 221 -2.21 -21.24 22.89
CA PHE A 221 -2.06 -22.01 24.12
C PHE A 221 -1.37 -23.38 23.94
N ASP A 222 -0.67 -23.60 22.83
CA ASP A 222 0.24 -24.74 22.66
C ASP A 222 1.50 -24.57 23.52
N ALA A 223 1.47 -25.17 24.71
CA ALA A 223 2.57 -25.14 25.66
C ALA A 223 3.82 -25.91 25.18
N LEU A 224 3.66 -26.96 24.35
CA LEU A 224 4.80 -27.70 23.81
C LEU A 224 5.58 -26.84 22.82
N SER A 225 4.90 -26.08 21.97
CA SER A 225 5.55 -25.13 21.05
C SER A 225 6.29 -24.01 21.80
N SER A 226 5.70 -23.46 22.88
CA SER A 226 6.39 -22.49 23.76
C SER A 226 7.66 -23.06 24.38
N MET A 227 7.60 -24.27 24.96
CA MET A 227 8.76 -24.89 25.60
C MET A 227 9.83 -25.30 24.58
N ALA A 228 9.43 -25.79 23.40
CA ALA A 228 10.34 -26.13 22.31
C ALA A 228 11.09 -24.89 21.79
N ASN A 229 10.40 -23.77 21.60
CA ASN A 229 11.02 -22.51 21.19
C ASN A 229 12.10 -22.07 22.19
N ILE A 230 11.77 -22.08 23.49
CA ILE A 230 12.73 -21.75 24.55
C ILE A 230 13.91 -22.74 24.59
N ALA A 231 13.64 -24.04 24.45
CA ALA A 231 14.71 -25.05 24.40
C ALA A 231 15.67 -24.81 23.24
N GLY A 232 15.17 -24.48 22.04
CA GLY A 232 15.99 -24.15 20.87
C GLY A 232 16.86 -22.90 21.07
N TYR A 233 16.30 -21.83 21.61
CA TYR A 233 17.06 -20.62 21.98
C TYR A 233 18.14 -20.92 23.02
N LYS A 234 17.76 -21.61 24.11
CA LYS A 234 18.65 -21.95 25.21
C LYS A 234 19.75 -22.94 24.79
N ALA A 235 19.48 -23.83 23.85
CA ALA A 235 20.46 -24.75 23.26
C ALA A 235 21.65 -24.00 22.65
N VAL A 236 21.38 -22.95 21.86
CA VAL A 236 22.42 -22.13 21.24
C VAL A 236 23.22 -21.37 22.29
N LEU A 237 22.57 -20.86 23.34
CA LEU A 237 23.28 -20.19 24.44
C LEU A 237 24.20 -21.15 25.20
N GLU A 238 23.71 -22.33 25.60
CA GLU A 238 24.53 -23.35 26.26
C GLU A 238 25.69 -23.80 25.34
N ALA A 239 25.43 -24.02 24.06
CA ALA A 239 26.46 -24.34 23.08
C ALA A 239 27.54 -23.24 23.02
N SER A 240 27.13 -21.97 22.90
CA SER A 240 28.05 -20.82 22.84
C SER A 240 28.86 -20.62 24.12
N ASN A 241 28.28 -20.95 25.29
CA ASN A 241 28.94 -20.86 26.59
C ASN A 241 30.02 -21.96 26.78
N HIS A 242 29.82 -23.13 26.16
CA HIS A 242 30.76 -24.24 26.22
C HIS A 242 31.76 -24.28 25.05
N PHE A 243 31.49 -23.56 23.95
CA PHE A 243 32.33 -23.45 22.76
C PHE A 243 33.45 -22.41 22.93
N GLY A 244 34.70 -22.80 22.68
CA GLY A 244 35.88 -21.99 22.98
C GLY A 244 36.24 -20.89 21.96
N ARG A 245 35.34 -20.52 21.04
CA ARG A 245 35.60 -19.58 19.93
C ARG A 245 34.39 -18.69 19.67
N TYR A 246 34.59 -17.59 18.95
CA TYR A 246 33.50 -16.70 18.56
C TYR A 246 32.48 -17.39 17.63
N MET A 247 31.20 -17.12 17.87
CA MET A 247 30.10 -17.50 16.97
C MET A 247 30.17 -16.67 15.68
N THR A 248 30.39 -15.36 15.81
CA THR A 248 30.49 -14.39 14.72
C THR A 248 31.89 -14.38 14.10
N GLY A 249 31.97 -14.34 12.77
CA GLY A 249 33.23 -14.09 12.06
C GLY A 249 33.64 -12.62 12.12
N GLN A 250 34.92 -12.34 12.33
CA GLN A 250 35.44 -10.97 12.49
C GLN A 250 36.79 -10.79 11.79
N VAL A 251 37.00 -9.60 11.21
CA VAL A 251 38.32 -9.14 10.75
C VAL A 251 38.89 -8.24 11.85
N THR A 252 40.09 -8.54 12.34
CA THR A 252 40.76 -7.76 13.39
C THR A 252 42.17 -7.38 12.97
N ALA A 253 42.75 -6.34 13.58
CA ALA A 253 44.13 -5.94 13.31
C ALA A 253 45.16 -7.02 13.69
N ALA A 254 44.83 -7.91 14.64
CA ALA A 254 45.65 -9.06 14.99
C ALA A 254 45.61 -10.19 13.93
N GLY A 255 44.70 -10.12 12.96
CA GLY A 255 44.59 -11.06 11.85
C GLY A 255 45.51 -10.75 10.65
N TYR A 256 46.61 -10.02 10.83
CA TYR A 256 47.57 -9.81 9.74
C TYR A 256 48.75 -10.79 9.88
N PHE A 257 48.80 -11.80 9.01
CA PHE A 257 49.96 -12.67 8.83
C PHE A 257 50.13 -12.95 7.32
N LEU A 258 51.25 -12.47 6.75
CA LEU A 258 51.66 -12.66 5.34
C LEU A 258 50.61 -12.25 4.28
N GLU A 259 50.64 -10.95 3.90
CA GLU A 259 49.99 -10.32 2.73
C GLU A 259 48.47 -10.49 2.53
N HIS A 260 47.78 -11.29 3.35
CA HIS A 260 46.33 -11.50 3.28
C HIS A 260 45.66 -11.29 4.65
N PRO A 261 44.46 -10.69 4.70
CA PRO A 261 43.72 -10.53 5.95
C PRO A 261 43.21 -11.89 6.43
N LEU A 262 43.73 -12.36 7.56
CA LEU A 262 43.36 -13.60 8.22
C LEU A 262 42.04 -13.39 8.98
N LEU A 263 40.94 -13.57 8.27
CA LEU A 263 39.58 -13.58 8.79
C LEU A 263 39.45 -14.63 9.91
N VAL A 264 38.99 -14.26 11.10
CA VAL A 264 38.51 -15.24 12.08
C VAL A 264 37.20 -15.80 11.53
N PRO A 265 37.14 -17.09 11.12
CA PRO A 265 35.96 -17.60 10.44
C PRO A 265 34.79 -17.75 11.43
N PRO A 266 33.55 -17.48 10.99
CA PRO A 266 32.36 -17.70 11.81
C PRO A 266 32.22 -19.19 12.18
N CYS A 267 31.59 -19.44 13.31
CA CYS A 267 31.20 -20.78 13.73
C CYS A 267 30.22 -21.39 12.71
N LYS A 268 30.38 -22.68 12.43
CA LYS A 268 29.43 -23.47 11.63
C LYS A 268 28.55 -24.32 12.55
N VAL A 269 27.24 -24.13 12.45
CA VAL A 269 26.24 -24.83 13.27
C VAL A 269 25.37 -25.71 12.37
N LEU A 270 25.27 -26.99 12.68
CA LEU A 270 24.29 -27.91 12.07
C LEU A 270 23.09 -28.07 13.00
N VAL A 271 21.88 -27.90 12.48
CA VAL A 271 20.63 -28.17 13.22
C VAL A 271 19.89 -29.32 12.54
N ILE A 272 19.72 -30.43 13.28
CA ILE A 272 19.09 -31.66 12.79
C ILE A 272 17.67 -31.75 13.35
N GLY A 273 16.69 -31.57 12.46
CA GLY A 273 15.28 -31.34 12.78
C GLY A 273 14.95 -29.85 12.75
N ALA A 274 14.02 -29.45 11.89
CA ALA A 274 13.47 -28.10 11.76
C ALA A 274 12.02 -28.06 12.27
N GLY A 275 11.81 -28.61 13.47
CA GLY A 275 10.63 -28.32 14.30
C GLY A 275 10.74 -26.95 14.98
N VAL A 276 9.83 -26.63 15.90
CA VAL A 276 9.83 -25.34 16.61
C VAL A 276 11.14 -25.07 17.36
N ALA A 277 11.73 -26.10 17.99
CA ALA A 277 13.04 -25.99 18.63
C ALA A 277 14.18 -25.76 17.62
N GLY A 278 14.18 -26.52 16.52
CA GLY A 278 15.16 -26.38 15.45
C GLY A 278 15.15 -25.00 14.80
N LEU A 279 13.97 -24.49 14.41
CA LEU A 279 13.81 -23.17 13.82
C LEU A 279 14.22 -22.05 14.80
N SER A 280 13.92 -22.21 16.10
CA SER A 280 14.41 -21.28 17.14
C SER A 280 15.93 -21.31 17.28
N ALA A 281 16.55 -22.49 17.28
CA ALA A 281 18.00 -22.65 17.29
C ALA A 281 18.65 -22.04 16.04
N ILE A 282 18.07 -22.26 14.85
CA ILE A 282 18.53 -21.68 13.59
C ILE A 282 18.49 -20.15 13.65
N ALA A 283 17.33 -19.58 14.00
CA ALA A 283 17.17 -18.13 14.10
C ALA A 283 18.13 -17.50 15.13
N THR A 284 18.34 -18.16 16.27
CA THR A 284 19.23 -17.69 17.33
C THR A 284 20.70 -17.75 16.90
N ALA A 285 21.16 -18.86 16.34
CA ALA A 285 22.53 -19.01 15.87
C ALA A 285 22.85 -18.07 14.68
N ARG A 286 21.90 -17.86 13.75
CA ARG A 286 22.05 -16.86 12.67
C ARG A 286 22.16 -15.44 13.22
N ARG A 287 21.34 -15.06 14.20
CA ARG A 287 21.42 -13.74 14.88
C ARG A 287 22.73 -13.55 15.66
N MET A 288 23.36 -14.63 16.15
CA MET A 288 24.70 -14.61 16.74
C MET A 288 25.83 -14.62 15.69
N GLY A 289 25.52 -14.50 14.40
CA GLY A 289 26.49 -14.37 13.31
C GLY A 289 27.15 -15.66 12.86
N ALA A 290 26.61 -16.83 13.25
CA ALA A 290 27.09 -18.12 12.77
C ALA A 290 26.60 -18.42 11.34
N ILE A 291 27.35 -19.28 10.63
CA ILE A 291 26.84 -19.96 9.44
C ILE A 291 26.02 -21.14 9.95
N VAL A 292 24.73 -21.18 9.62
CA VAL A 292 23.84 -22.26 10.06
C VAL A 292 23.37 -23.07 8.87
N ARG A 293 23.47 -24.38 9.01
CA ARG A 293 22.88 -25.36 8.11
C ARG A 293 21.78 -26.12 8.84
N GLY A 294 20.63 -26.29 8.20
CA GLY A 294 19.49 -27.03 8.72
C GLY A 294 19.21 -28.28 7.90
N PHE A 295 18.78 -29.35 8.56
CA PHE A 295 18.30 -30.57 7.93
C PHE A 295 16.97 -31.01 8.54
N ASP A 296 16.04 -31.48 7.72
CA ASP A 296 14.77 -32.10 8.15
C ASP A 296 14.30 -33.06 7.05
N THR A 297 13.65 -34.16 7.41
CA THR A 297 13.14 -35.15 6.44
C THR A 297 11.86 -34.69 5.72
N ARG A 298 11.21 -33.62 6.20
CA ARG A 298 9.99 -33.05 5.61
C ARG A 298 10.34 -31.95 4.61
N SER A 299 9.92 -32.12 3.36
CA SER A 299 10.07 -31.10 2.30
C SER A 299 9.57 -29.71 2.70
N ALA A 300 8.43 -29.62 3.40
CA ALA A 300 7.84 -28.36 3.87
C ALA A 300 8.70 -27.54 4.85
N ALA A 301 9.71 -28.15 5.49
CA ALA A 301 10.61 -27.42 6.40
C ALA A 301 11.70 -26.61 5.65
N ARG A 302 11.93 -26.90 4.36
CA ARG A 302 12.97 -26.25 3.54
C ARG A 302 12.80 -24.75 3.46
N GLU A 303 11.61 -24.30 3.08
CA GLU A 303 11.28 -22.87 2.96
C GLU A 303 11.37 -22.16 4.33
N GLN A 304 11.05 -22.85 5.42
CA GLN A 304 11.14 -22.32 6.78
C GLN A 304 12.61 -22.12 7.20
N VAL A 305 13.50 -23.05 6.87
CA VAL A 305 14.95 -22.93 7.12
C VAL A 305 15.56 -21.83 6.25
N GLN A 306 15.21 -21.77 4.97
CA GLN A 306 15.73 -20.79 4.01
C GLN A 306 15.25 -19.36 4.31
N SER A 307 14.00 -19.17 4.74
CA SER A 307 13.46 -17.85 5.14
C SER A 307 14.13 -17.28 6.40
N LEU A 308 14.71 -18.14 7.26
CA LEU A 308 15.58 -17.72 8.36
C LEU A 308 17.04 -17.47 7.93
N GLY A 309 17.31 -17.55 6.62
CA GLY A 309 18.62 -17.29 6.02
C GLY A 309 19.65 -18.37 6.30
N ALA A 310 19.24 -19.62 6.55
CA ALA A 310 20.11 -20.77 6.75
C ALA A 310 20.13 -21.69 5.50
N GLU A 311 21.22 -22.43 5.33
CA GLU A 311 21.40 -23.40 4.25
C GLU A 311 20.59 -24.66 4.57
N PHE A 312 19.66 -25.08 3.69
CA PHE A 312 18.97 -26.36 3.85
C PHE A 312 19.77 -27.46 3.14
N ILE A 313 20.25 -28.45 3.89
CA ILE A 313 21.00 -29.57 3.33
C ILE A 313 20.01 -30.66 2.88
N GLU A 314 20.28 -31.28 1.73
CA GLU A 314 19.49 -32.38 1.19
C GLU A 314 20.32 -33.68 1.16
N VAL A 315 19.66 -34.82 1.38
CA VAL A 315 20.22 -36.16 1.13
C VAL A 315 20.08 -36.47 -0.36
N ASP A 316 21.06 -37.15 -0.94
CA ASP A 316 21.06 -37.60 -2.34
C ASP A 316 20.14 -38.82 -2.59
N PHE A 317 18.93 -38.76 -2.01
CA PHE A 317 17.88 -39.77 -2.10
C PHE A 317 16.52 -39.11 -1.84
N LYS A 318 15.64 -39.09 -2.85
CA LYS A 318 14.34 -38.39 -2.77
C LYS A 318 13.24 -39.27 -2.18
N GLU A 319 13.14 -39.26 -0.86
CA GLU A 319 11.98 -39.75 -0.11
C GLU A 319 11.42 -38.63 0.78
N ASP A 320 10.11 -38.38 0.75
CA ASP A 320 9.48 -37.39 1.65
C ASP A 320 9.10 -38.02 2.99
N GLY A 321 9.60 -37.42 4.08
CA GLY A 321 9.41 -37.87 5.45
C GLY A 321 8.13 -37.41 6.13
N SER A 322 7.16 -36.82 5.41
CA SER A 322 5.92 -36.33 6.02
C SER A 322 5.07 -37.45 6.59
N GLY A 323 4.74 -37.35 7.88
CA GLY A 323 3.81 -38.22 8.59
C GLY A 323 2.52 -37.50 9.02
N ALA A 324 1.58 -38.27 9.57
CA ALA A 324 0.35 -37.72 10.13
C ALA A 324 0.65 -36.71 11.26
N GLY A 325 -0.17 -35.66 11.37
CA GLY A 325 0.02 -34.64 12.41
C GLY A 325 1.13 -33.62 12.14
N GLY A 326 1.74 -33.60 10.95
CA GLY A 326 2.86 -32.72 10.59
C GLY A 326 4.21 -33.13 11.20
N TYR A 327 4.26 -34.31 11.81
CA TYR A 327 5.47 -34.94 12.33
C TYR A 327 6.21 -35.71 11.22
N GLY A 328 7.48 -36.05 11.46
CA GLY A 328 8.22 -36.97 10.60
C GLY A 328 7.73 -38.42 10.76
N LYS A 329 7.78 -39.18 9.67
CA LYS A 329 7.68 -40.66 9.69
C LYS A 329 9.09 -41.27 9.80
N GLU A 330 9.14 -42.58 10.05
CA GLU A 330 10.38 -43.38 9.96
C GLU A 330 10.73 -43.64 8.48
N MET A 331 12.00 -43.45 8.11
CA MET A 331 12.47 -43.47 6.71
C MET A 331 12.94 -44.87 6.29
N SER A 332 13.12 -45.08 4.98
CA SER A 332 13.75 -46.31 4.45
C SER A 332 15.18 -46.51 4.96
N LYS A 333 15.68 -47.76 4.92
CA LYS A 333 17.05 -48.08 5.37
C LYS A 333 18.09 -47.41 4.47
N GLU A 334 17.78 -47.34 3.20
CA GLU A 334 18.54 -46.73 2.13
C GLU A 334 18.65 -45.21 2.34
N PHE A 335 17.54 -44.55 2.74
CA PHE A 335 17.57 -43.15 3.17
C PHE A 335 18.43 -42.95 4.43
N MET A 336 18.28 -43.80 5.45
CA MET A 336 19.07 -43.70 6.68
C MET A 336 20.58 -43.91 6.45
N GLU A 337 20.99 -44.75 5.50
CA GLU A 337 22.40 -44.91 5.11
C GLU A 337 22.95 -43.67 4.39
N ALA A 338 22.16 -43.07 3.49
CA ALA A 338 22.53 -41.82 2.81
C ALA A 338 22.55 -40.60 3.76
N GLU A 339 21.60 -40.53 4.70
CA GLU A 339 21.57 -39.57 5.82
C GLU A 339 22.80 -39.73 6.72
N LYS A 340 23.15 -40.96 7.09
CA LYS A 340 24.36 -41.27 7.87
C LYS A 340 25.63 -40.80 7.16
N LYS A 341 25.73 -41.03 5.85
CA LYS A 341 26.86 -40.53 5.04
C LYS A 341 26.93 -38.99 5.07
N LEU A 342 25.79 -38.33 4.87
CA LEU A 342 25.70 -36.86 4.91
C LEU A 342 26.15 -36.30 6.26
N PHE A 343 25.68 -36.85 7.38
CA PHE A 343 26.08 -36.38 8.71
C PHE A 343 27.57 -36.62 9.00
N MET A 344 28.16 -37.73 8.54
CA MET A 344 29.62 -37.94 8.65
C MET A 344 30.42 -36.88 7.88
N GLU A 345 29.96 -36.48 6.69
CA GLU A 345 30.58 -35.39 5.93
C GLU A 345 30.44 -34.03 6.64
N GLN A 346 29.26 -33.72 7.17
CA GLN A 346 29.02 -32.47 7.92
C GLN A 346 29.80 -32.40 9.24
N CYS A 347 29.87 -33.49 10.02
CA CYS A 347 30.54 -33.54 11.33
C CYS A 347 32.03 -33.15 11.26
N ARG A 348 32.70 -33.40 10.14
CA ARG A 348 34.10 -33.00 9.91
C ARG A 348 34.27 -31.49 9.74
N GLU A 349 33.23 -30.80 9.29
CA GLU A 349 33.28 -29.38 8.93
C GLU A 349 32.64 -28.46 9.97
N VAL A 350 31.54 -28.88 10.60
CA VAL A 350 30.79 -28.05 11.55
C VAL A 350 31.44 -28.02 12.94
N ASP A 351 31.24 -26.92 13.66
CA ASP A 351 31.82 -26.73 14.99
C ASP A 351 30.80 -27.04 16.11
N ILE A 352 29.50 -26.83 15.85
CA ILE A 352 28.39 -27.11 16.79
C ILE A 352 27.31 -27.95 16.07
N ILE A 353 26.73 -28.94 16.76
CA ILE A 353 25.54 -29.69 16.30
C ILE A 353 24.43 -29.55 17.33
N ILE A 354 23.21 -29.24 16.89
CA ILE A 354 22.01 -29.23 17.72
C ILE A 354 21.01 -30.24 17.15
N THR A 355 20.69 -31.28 17.91
CA THR A 355 19.78 -32.35 17.46
C THR A 355 18.42 -32.22 18.14
N THR A 356 17.35 -32.23 17.33
CA THR A 356 15.96 -32.04 17.80
C THR A 356 15.00 -33.08 17.20
N ALA A 357 15.53 -34.20 16.69
CA ALA A 357 14.74 -35.21 16.00
C ALA A 357 14.01 -36.10 17.02
N LEU A 358 12.71 -35.87 17.19
CA LEU A 358 11.89 -36.57 18.17
C LEU A 358 10.53 -36.96 17.58
N ILE A 359 10.20 -38.26 17.64
CA ILE A 359 8.90 -38.81 17.24
C ILE A 359 8.10 -39.08 18.53
N PRO A 360 6.91 -38.47 18.73
CA PRO A 360 6.12 -38.67 19.94
C PRO A 360 5.80 -40.15 20.21
N GLY A 361 6.03 -40.60 21.44
CA GLY A 361 5.74 -41.96 21.88
C GLY A 361 6.73 -43.03 21.42
N ARG A 362 7.87 -42.65 20.83
CA ARG A 362 8.98 -43.54 20.48
C ARG A 362 10.30 -43.03 21.06
N PRO A 363 11.32 -43.89 21.23
CA PRO A 363 12.69 -43.46 21.48
C PRO A 363 13.20 -42.52 20.38
N ALA A 364 14.10 -41.61 20.74
CA ALA A 364 14.78 -40.75 19.78
C ALA A 364 15.64 -41.58 18.81
N PRO A 365 15.60 -41.33 17.48
CA PRO A 365 16.47 -42.01 16.53
C PRO A 365 17.93 -41.64 16.77
N LYS A 366 18.83 -42.62 16.71
CA LYS A 366 20.28 -42.40 16.77
C LYS A 366 20.79 -41.93 15.40
N LEU A 367 21.16 -40.65 15.35
CA LEU A 367 21.58 -39.96 14.12
C LEU A 367 23.07 -39.58 14.16
N ILE A 368 23.61 -39.28 15.35
CA ILE A 368 25.02 -38.93 15.54
C ILE A 368 25.74 -40.04 16.30
N HIS A 369 26.48 -40.85 15.56
CA HIS A 369 27.19 -42.02 16.08
C HIS A 369 28.57 -41.68 16.68
N GLU A 370 29.12 -42.58 17.49
CA GLU A 370 30.39 -42.36 18.18
C GLU A 370 31.59 -42.09 17.24
N ASP A 371 31.57 -42.67 16.04
CA ASP A 371 32.56 -42.44 14.98
C ASP A 371 32.43 -41.04 14.36
N MET A 372 31.21 -40.50 14.25
CA MET A 372 30.96 -39.12 13.83
C MET A 372 31.42 -38.11 14.88
N VAL A 373 31.14 -38.36 16.16
CA VAL A 373 31.63 -37.52 17.27
C VAL A 373 33.16 -37.49 17.27
N ALA A 374 33.81 -38.65 17.07
CA ALA A 374 35.26 -38.75 16.96
C ALA A 374 35.86 -38.04 15.72
N ALA A 375 35.05 -37.79 14.68
CA ALA A 375 35.46 -37.07 13.47
C ALA A 375 35.27 -35.54 13.55
N MET A 376 34.62 -35.03 14.61
CA MET A 376 34.51 -33.59 14.86
C MET A 376 35.84 -33.00 15.35
N LYS A 377 35.94 -31.67 15.30
CA LYS A 377 37.11 -30.94 15.80
C LYS A 377 37.14 -30.97 17.34
N PRO A 378 38.32 -31.08 17.97
CA PRO A 378 38.45 -30.82 19.41
C PRO A 378 37.95 -29.42 19.78
N GLY A 379 37.16 -29.34 20.85
CA GLY A 379 36.47 -28.12 21.28
C GLY A 379 35.07 -27.92 20.69
N SER A 380 34.61 -28.79 19.78
CA SER A 380 33.23 -28.80 19.28
C SER A 380 32.19 -29.10 20.37
N VAL A 381 30.94 -28.71 20.12
CA VAL A 381 29.81 -28.93 21.05
C VAL A 381 28.63 -29.58 20.36
N ILE A 382 28.06 -30.61 20.98
CA ILE A 382 26.80 -31.24 20.58
C ILE A 382 25.75 -30.91 21.65
N VAL A 383 24.56 -30.46 21.26
CA VAL A 383 23.42 -30.25 22.17
C VAL A 383 22.26 -31.13 21.75
N ASP A 384 21.90 -32.09 22.60
CA ASP A 384 20.92 -33.12 22.29
C ASP A 384 19.58 -32.83 22.96
N LEU A 385 18.68 -32.18 22.23
CA LEU A 385 17.35 -31.81 22.74
C LEU A 385 16.40 -33.02 22.85
N ALA A 386 16.80 -34.17 22.34
CA ALA A 386 16.04 -35.42 22.45
C ALA A 386 16.50 -36.30 23.63
N ALA A 387 17.40 -35.81 24.50
CA ALA A 387 17.98 -36.57 25.61
C ALA A 387 16.94 -37.21 26.56
N GLU A 388 15.80 -36.55 26.82
CA GLU A 388 14.72 -37.08 27.68
C GLU A 388 14.07 -38.36 27.08
N ALA A 389 14.15 -38.54 25.75
CA ALA A 389 13.65 -39.71 25.02
C ALA A 389 14.78 -40.65 24.54
N GLY A 390 15.97 -40.57 25.16
CA GLY A 390 17.13 -41.42 24.86
C GLY A 390 18.23 -40.75 24.03
N GLY A 391 18.01 -39.54 23.51
CA GLY A 391 19.00 -38.73 22.79
C GLY A 391 19.26 -39.17 21.34
N ASN A 392 19.51 -38.21 20.44
CA ASN A 392 19.90 -38.48 19.05
C ASN A 392 21.38 -38.86 18.89
N CYS A 393 22.23 -38.61 19.89
CA CYS A 393 23.64 -39.00 19.86
C CYS A 393 23.89 -40.28 20.69
N ASP A 394 24.77 -41.16 20.22
CA ASP A 394 25.09 -42.42 20.90
C ASP A 394 25.76 -42.24 22.28
N VAL A 395 26.54 -41.17 22.45
CA VAL A 395 27.26 -40.87 23.70
C VAL A 395 26.47 -39.98 24.67
N THR A 396 25.25 -39.54 24.34
CA THR A 396 24.45 -38.68 25.21
C THR A 396 24.13 -39.37 26.53
N VAL A 397 24.54 -38.75 27.65
CA VAL A 397 24.10 -39.11 29.01
C VAL A 397 23.03 -38.12 29.46
N PRO A 398 21.75 -38.54 29.58
CA PRO A 398 20.66 -37.63 29.94
C PRO A 398 20.88 -36.91 31.27
N GLY A 399 20.59 -35.61 31.29
CA GLY A 399 20.76 -34.72 32.43
C GLY A 399 22.19 -34.19 32.65
N GLN A 400 23.20 -34.67 31.90
CA GLN A 400 24.61 -34.36 32.13
C GLN A 400 25.26 -33.61 30.96
N LEU A 401 26.35 -32.90 31.29
CA LEU A 401 27.36 -32.42 30.34
C LEU A 401 28.54 -33.38 30.46
N ILE A 402 28.93 -34.01 29.36
CA ILE A 402 30.12 -34.87 29.30
C ILE A 402 31.11 -34.36 28.26
N GLU A 403 32.36 -34.83 28.34
CA GLU A 403 33.35 -34.66 27.28
C GLU A 403 33.77 -36.03 26.75
N HIS A 404 33.69 -36.22 25.44
CA HIS A 404 34.07 -37.45 24.75
C HIS A 404 35.00 -37.12 23.59
N LYS A 405 36.23 -37.65 23.62
CA LYS A 405 37.26 -37.44 22.57
C LYS A 405 37.50 -35.96 22.21
N GLY A 406 37.37 -35.06 23.19
CA GLY A 406 37.55 -33.60 23.02
C GLY A 406 36.33 -32.85 22.51
N VAL A 407 35.18 -33.51 22.33
CA VAL A 407 33.87 -32.89 22.02
C VAL A 407 33.03 -32.84 23.29
N LYS A 408 32.35 -31.72 23.54
CA LYS A 408 31.42 -31.57 24.67
C LYS A 408 30.01 -31.94 24.25
N ILE A 409 29.34 -32.81 25.00
CA ILE A 409 27.98 -33.28 24.71
C ILE A 409 27.05 -32.84 25.84
N ILE A 410 26.08 -31.99 25.50
CA ILE A 410 25.09 -31.41 26.41
C ILE A 410 23.80 -32.23 26.30
N GLY A 411 23.55 -33.10 27.27
CA GLY A 411 22.36 -33.96 27.38
C GLY A 411 21.29 -33.43 28.34
N TYR A 412 21.26 -32.13 28.64
CA TYR A 412 20.34 -31.54 29.63
C TYR A 412 18.86 -31.74 29.25
N THR A 413 18.10 -32.37 30.14
CA THR A 413 16.66 -32.62 29.99
C THR A 413 15.78 -31.50 30.54
N ASP A 414 16.39 -30.45 31.12
CA ASP A 414 15.72 -29.37 31.85
C ASP A 414 15.92 -27.99 31.21
N LEU A 415 16.24 -27.91 29.91
CA LEU A 415 16.57 -26.64 29.23
C LEU A 415 15.54 -25.50 29.41
N PRO A 416 14.21 -25.70 29.36
CA PRO A 416 13.25 -24.66 29.71
C PRO A 416 13.32 -24.22 31.19
N SER A 417 13.71 -25.10 32.10
CA SER A 417 13.94 -24.78 33.53
C SER A 417 15.18 -23.90 33.72
N ARG A 418 16.13 -23.93 32.79
CA ARG A 418 17.33 -23.06 32.76
C ARG A 418 17.06 -21.66 32.19
N LEU A 419 15.82 -21.37 31.79
CA LEU A 419 15.33 -20.04 31.42
C LEU A 419 13.98 -19.77 32.15
N PRO A 420 13.92 -19.92 33.48
CA PRO A 420 12.67 -20.25 34.18
C PRO A 420 11.65 -19.12 34.16
N THR A 421 12.10 -17.85 34.24
CA THR A 421 11.23 -16.67 34.17
C THR A 421 10.45 -16.62 32.85
N GLN A 422 11.15 -16.70 31.71
CA GLN A 422 10.52 -16.65 30.38
C GLN A 422 9.65 -17.87 30.11
N SER A 423 10.09 -19.06 30.54
CA SER A 423 9.30 -20.29 30.47
C SER A 423 8.01 -20.18 31.26
N SER A 424 8.08 -19.65 32.48
CA SER A 424 6.90 -19.42 33.32
C SER A 424 5.97 -18.40 32.69
N THR A 425 6.48 -17.30 32.13
CA THR A 425 5.67 -16.29 31.43
C THR A 425 4.91 -16.87 30.23
N LEU A 426 5.59 -17.62 29.35
CA LEU A 426 4.92 -18.23 28.18
C LEU A 426 3.96 -19.34 28.58
N TYR A 427 4.35 -20.23 29.50
CA TYR A 427 3.47 -21.30 29.99
C TYR A 427 2.24 -20.73 30.70
N SER A 428 2.43 -19.71 31.55
CA SER A 428 1.37 -18.93 32.19
C SER A 428 0.41 -18.31 31.16
N ASN A 429 0.94 -17.75 30.06
CA ASN A 429 0.10 -17.23 28.98
C ASN A 429 -0.70 -18.33 28.28
N ASN A 430 -0.11 -19.51 28.08
CA ASN A 430 -0.80 -20.64 27.46
C ASN A 430 -1.89 -21.19 28.38
N ILE A 431 -1.58 -21.52 29.62
CA ILE A 431 -2.52 -22.14 30.57
C ILE A 431 -3.66 -21.18 30.95
N THR A 432 -3.41 -19.87 31.09
CA THR A 432 -4.47 -18.87 31.31
C THR A 432 -5.38 -18.71 30.10
N LYS A 433 -4.82 -18.66 28.87
CA LYS A 433 -5.65 -18.58 27.65
C LYS A 433 -6.48 -19.86 27.44
N PHE A 434 -5.90 -21.02 27.72
CA PHE A 434 -6.63 -22.29 27.66
C PHE A 434 -7.77 -22.32 28.70
N LEU A 435 -7.47 -22.03 29.98
CA LEU A 435 -8.49 -21.96 31.05
C LEU A 435 -9.65 -21.02 30.71
N LEU A 436 -9.35 -19.84 30.15
CA LEU A 436 -10.37 -18.88 29.72
C LEU A 436 -11.11 -19.29 28.43
N SER A 437 -10.57 -20.23 27.65
CA SER A 437 -11.20 -20.76 26.42
C SER A 437 -12.12 -21.95 26.67
N ILE A 438 -12.03 -22.62 27.83
CA ILE A 438 -12.94 -23.70 28.24
C ILE A 438 -14.36 -23.14 28.49
N ALA A 439 -14.47 -21.86 28.83
CA ALA A 439 -15.72 -21.18 29.16
C ALA A 439 -16.77 -21.21 28.04
N PRO A 440 -17.92 -21.89 28.22
CA PRO A 440 -19.00 -21.88 27.22
C PRO A 440 -19.78 -20.54 27.21
N GLU A 441 -19.78 -19.83 28.34
CA GLU A 441 -20.37 -18.49 28.49
C GLU A 441 -19.41 -17.54 29.21
N GLU A 442 -19.58 -16.23 29.02
CA GLU A 442 -18.67 -15.23 29.60
C GLU A 442 -18.66 -15.29 31.15
N LYS A 443 -17.46 -15.39 31.74
CA LYS A 443 -17.22 -15.50 33.20
C LYS A 443 -17.75 -16.77 33.88
N GLN A 444 -18.01 -17.83 33.10
CA GLN A 444 -18.39 -19.14 33.62
C GLN A 444 -17.36 -20.21 33.24
N PHE A 445 -17.19 -21.22 34.10
CA PHE A 445 -16.43 -22.43 33.81
C PHE A 445 -17.40 -23.58 33.58
N GLY A 446 -17.26 -24.31 32.48
CA GLY A 446 -18.06 -25.50 32.17
C GLY A 446 -17.35 -26.33 31.10
N ILE A 447 -17.57 -27.64 31.08
CA ILE A 447 -16.83 -28.56 30.21
C ILE A 447 -17.72 -28.97 29.04
N ASP A 448 -17.50 -28.38 27.87
CA ASP A 448 -18.14 -28.82 26.64
C ASP A 448 -17.25 -29.83 25.88
N LEU A 449 -17.66 -31.10 25.87
CA LEU A 449 -16.98 -32.17 25.14
C LEU A 449 -17.20 -32.11 23.61
N LYS A 450 -18.04 -31.19 23.10
CA LYS A 450 -18.15 -30.88 21.67
C LYS A 450 -16.99 -29.99 21.19
N ASP A 451 -16.36 -29.24 22.10
CA ASP A 451 -15.20 -28.42 21.75
C ASP A 451 -13.97 -29.31 21.50
N GLU A 452 -13.40 -29.21 20.29
CA GLU A 452 -12.28 -30.06 19.86
C GLU A 452 -11.01 -29.92 20.72
N VAL A 453 -10.79 -28.75 21.35
CA VAL A 453 -9.62 -28.49 22.19
C VAL A 453 -9.86 -29.06 23.59
N VAL A 454 -11.04 -28.82 24.17
CA VAL A 454 -11.45 -29.43 25.45
C VAL A 454 -11.42 -30.94 25.34
N ARG A 455 -12.05 -31.50 24.29
CA ARG A 455 -12.08 -32.95 24.03
C ARG A 455 -10.72 -33.54 23.71
N GLY A 456 -9.84 -32.79 23.06
CA GLY A 456 -8.47 -33.23 22.74
C GLY A 456 -7.57 -33.29 23.97
N SER A 457 -7.72 -32.35 24.90
CA SER A 457 -6.84 -32.17 26.07
C SER A 457 -7.32 -32.86 27.35
N ILE A 458 -8.62 -33.16 27.50
CA ILE A 458 -9.16 -33.83 28.69
C ILE A 458 -8.71 -35.31 28.78
N VAL A 459 -8.31 -35.73 29.98
CA VAL A 459 -7.77 -37.08 30.26
C VAL A 459 -8.61 -37.83 31.29
N THR A 460 -9.03 -37.18 32.37
CA THR A 460 -9.95 -37.73 33.36
C THR A 460 -11.13 -36.79 33.57
N HIS A 461 -12.31 -37.34 33.85
CA HIS A 461 -13.53 -36.56 34.11
C HIS A 461 -14.50 -37.41 34.94
N ASN A 462 -15.01 -36.88 36.05
CA ASN A 462 -15.99 -37.55 36.93
C ASN A 462 -15.64 -39.00 37.32
N GLY A 463 -14.35 -39.28 37.55
CA GLY A 463 -13.85 -40.61 37.90
C GLY A 463 -13.55 -41.55 36.73
N GLU A 464 -13.89 -41.18 35.50
CA GLU A 464 -13.59 -41.96 34.29
C GLU A 464 -12.32 -41.47 33.59
N ILE A 465 -11.58 -42.40 32.97
CA ILE A 465 -10.46 -42.09 32.06
C ILE A 465 -11.02 -41.94 30.64
N ILE A 466 -10.93 -40.73 30.09
CA ILE A 466 -11.45 -40.41 28.76
C ILE A 466 -10.46 -40.93 27.69
N PRO A 467 -10.90 -41.73 26.70
CA PRO A 467 -10.03 -42.19 25.62
C PRO A 467 -9.40 -41.02 24.85
N THR A 468 -8.09 -41.08 24.64
CA THR A 468 -7.33 -40.06 23.92
C THR A 468 -7.90 -39.85 22.52
N ALA A 469 -8.26 -38.60 22.18
CA ALA A 469 -8.78 -38.28 20.86
C ALA A 469 -7.71 -38.53 19.77
N PRO A 470 -8.08 -39.01 18.57
CA PRO A 470 -7.16 -39.04 17.43
C PRO A 470 -6.67 -37.62 17.15
N ARG A 471 -5.35 -37.42 17.06
CA ARG A 471 -4.78 -36.11 16.72
C ARG A 471 -5.25 -35.72 15.31
N PRO A 472 -5.98 -34.60 15.13
CA PRO A 472 -6.24 -34.09 13.80
C PRO A 472 -4.92 -33.86 13.07
N ALA A 473 -4.88 -34.12 11.77
CA ALA A 473 -3.81 -33.54 10.98
C ALA A 473 -3.86 -32.02 11.18
N PRO A 474 -2.74 -31.32 11.48
CA PRO A 474 -2.75 -29.87 11.41
C PRO A 474 -3.24 -29.50 10.01
N PRO A 475 -3.95 -28.38 9.86
CA PRO A 475 -4.16 -27.84 8.52
C PRO A 475 -2.80 -27.80 7.84
N ALA A 476 -2.71 -28.31 6.61
CA ALA A 476 -1.52 -28.12 5.80
C ALA A 476 -1.15 -26.63 5.94
N PRO A 477 0.14 -26.29 6.22
CA PRO A 477 0.52 -24.90 6.42
C PRO A 477 -0.10 -24.14 5.26
N LYS A 478 -0.96 -23.13 5.55
CA LYS A 478 -1.64 -22.34 4.51
C LYS A 478 -0.50 -21.96 3.57
N ALA A 479 -0.45 -22.59 2.39
CA ALA A 479 0.63 -22.35 1.45
C ALA A 479 0.64 -20.84 1.34
N ALA A 480 1.77 -20.22 1.71
CA ALA A 480 1.81 -18.77 1.84
C ALA A 480 1.25 -18.28 0.53
N SER A 481 0.10 -17.60 0.58
CA SER A 481 -0.60 -17.27 -0.64
C SER A 481 0.17 -16.10 -1.22
N ALA A 482 1.24 -16.42 -1.93
CA ALA A 482 1.31 -16.27 -3.36
C ALA A 482 -0.09 -16.51 -4.02
N ILE A 483 -1.05 -15.63 -3.68
CA ILE A 483 -1.41 -14.58 -4.61
C ILE A 483 -0.07 -14.03 -5.11
N ASP A 484 0.47 -14.71 -6.12
CA ASP A 484 1.65 -14.24 -6.81
C ASP A 484 1.35 -12.78 -7.15
N ALA A 485 2.24 -11.84 -6.81
CA ALA A 485 2.16 -10.51 -7.42
C ALA A 485 2.21 -10.62 -8.96
N ASN A 486 2.70 -11.77 -9.46
CA ASN A 486 2.68 -12.21 -10.86
C ASN A 486 1.34 -12.82 -11.33
N ALA A 487 0.40 -13.21 -10.47
CA ALA A 487 -0.90 -13.77 -10.88
C ALA A 487 -1.79 -12.70 -11.52
N SER A 488 -1.61 -11.43 -11.16
CA SER A 488 -2.21 -10.30 -11.87
C SER A 488 -1.69 -10.15 -13.32
N ALA A 489 -0.59 -10.83 -13.69
CA ALA A 489 -0.07 -10.87 -15.06
C ALA A 489 -0.54 -12.11 -15.88
N ALA A 490 -1.35 -13.01 -15.30
CA ALA A 490 -1.64 -14.33 -15.88
C ALA A 490 -2.47 -14.31 -17.19
N ASP A 491 -3.18 -13.23 -17.51
CA ASP A 491 -4.02 -13.10 -18.72
C ASP A 491 -3.47 -12.12 -19.78
N THR A 492 -2.26 -11.59 -19.61
CA THR A 492 -1.56 -10.88 -20.68
C THR A 492 -0.33 -11.67 -21.11
N VAL A 493 -0.49 -12.51 -22.15
CA VAL A 493 0.66 -13.11 -22.85
C VAL A 493 1.61 -11.97 -23.22
N PRO A 494 2.87 -11.98 -22.73
CA PRO A 494 3.79 -10.87 -22.97
C PRO A 494 4.00 -10.71 -24.47
N LEU A 495 3.89 -9.48 -24.96
CA LEU A 495 4.08 -9.17 -26.38
C LEU A 495 5.42 -9.73 -26.84
N THR A 496 5.38 -10.62 -27.83
CA THR A 496 6.61 -11.19 -28.40
C THR A 496 7.55 -10.07 -28.86
N PRO A 497 8.88 -10.26 -28.84
CA PRO A 497 9.82 -9.26 -29.31
C PRO A 497 9.49 -8.75 -30.72
N TRP A 498 9.03 -9.65 -31.61
CA TRP A 498 8.52 -9.31 -32.94
C TRP A 498 7.30 -8.39 -32.91
N GLN A 499 6.26 -8.70 -32.10
CA GLN A 499 5.07 -7.84 -31.97
C GLN A 499 5.42 -6.46 -31.39
N LYS A 500 6.32 -6.40 -30.38
CA LYS A 500 6.80 -5.14 -29.82
C LYS A 500 7.52 -4.31 -30.89
N GLN A 501 8.52 -4.89 -31.56
CA GLN A 501 9.28 -4.21 -32.60
C GLN A 501 8.41 -3.80 -33.80
N THR A 502 7.44 -4.64 -34.21
CA THR A 502 6.49 -4.31 -35.29
C THR A 502 5.60 -3.12 -34.91
N ARG A 503 5.14 -3.04 -33.65
CA ARG A 503 4.34 -1.91 -33.16
C ARG A 503 5.18 -0.62 -33.07
N GLU A 504 6.42 -0.71 -32.61
CA GLU A 504 7.36 0.42 -32.56
C GLU A 504 7.71 0.95 -33.96
N VAL A 505 8.12 0.07 -34.88
CA VAL A 505 8.40 0.42 -36.29
C VAL A 505 7.15 0.96 -36.98
N GLY A 506 5.98 0.37 -36.73
CA GLY A 506 4.70 0.86 -37.26
C GLY A 506 4.35 2.28 -36.76
N ALA A 507 4.56 2.56 -35.47
CA ALA A 507 4.34 3.89 -34.90
C ALA A 507 5.31 4.94 -35.48
N ILE A 508 6.60 4.60 -35.60
CA ILE A 508 7.62 5.47 -36.21
C ILE A 508 7.29 5.74 -37.69
N THR A 509 6.96 4.70 -38.45
CA THR A 509 6.58 4.80 -39.86
C THR A 509 5.32 5.66 -40.03
N GLY A 510 4.33 5.49 -39.16
CA GLY A 510 3.12 6.32 -39.12
C GLY A 510 3.44 7.81 -38.85
N GLY A 511 4.29 8.10 -37.86
CA GLY A 511 4.73 9.46 -37.55
C GLY A 511 5.50 10.13 -38.70
N MET A 512 6.44 9.41 -39.33
CA MET A 512 7.18 9.89 -40.51
C MET A 512 6.24 10.13 -41.71
N SER A 513 5.29 9.22 -41.94
CA SER A 513 4.29 9.36 -43.02
C SER A 513 3.36 10.54 -42.79
N LEU A 514 2.94 10.77 -41.54
CA LEU A 514 2.13 11.95 -41.17
C LEU A 514 2.88 13.26 -41.40
N ALA A 515 4.18 13.32 -41.08
CA ALA A 515 5.01 14.50 -41.36
C ALA A 515 5.11 14.80 -42.87
N LEU A 516 5.26 13.77 -43.71
CA LEU A 516 5.25 13.92 -45.17
C LEU A 516 3.88 14.38 -45.70
N LEU A 517 2.78 13.81 -45.19
CA LEU A 517 1.42 14.21 -45.58
C LEU A 517 1.11 15.65 -45.19
N LEU A 518 1.44 16.06 -43.96
CA LEU A 518 1.29 17.44 -43.50
C LEU A 518 2.14 18.40 -44.34
N GLY A 519 3.41 18.08 -44.57
CA GLY A 519 4.30 18.90 -45.40
C GLY A 519 3.84 19.02 -46.87
N LYS A 520 3.10 18.02 -47.40
CA LYS A 520 2.52 18.07 -48.74
C LYS A 520 1.17 18.80 -48.79
N ALA A 521 0.40 18.78 -47.70
CA ALA A 521 -0.92 19.39 -47.60
C ALA A 521 -0.90 20.86 -47.13
N THR A 522 0.25 21.38 -46.70
CA THR A 522 0.38 22.71 -46.06
C THR A 522 1.60 23.49 -46.59
N GLY A 523 1.78 24.73 -46.12
CA GLY A 523 2.87 25.62 -46.55
C GLY A 523 4.03 25.74 -45.55
N PRO A 524 5.16 26.36 -45.95
CA PRO A 524 6.35 26.51 -45.09
C PRO A 524 6.07 27.22 -43.75
N LEU A 525 5.21 28.24 -43.75
CA LEU A 525 4.84 29.00 -42.55
C LEU A 525 4.14 28.11 -41.51
N PHE A 526 3.14 27.35 -41.96
CA PHE A 526 2.46 26.36 -41.12
C PHE A 526 3.44 25.32 -40.57
N MET A 527 4.34 24.81 -41.42
CA MET A 527 5.34 23.83 -40.99
C MET A 527 6.37 24.38 -39.98
N ASN A 528 6.70 25.68 -40.03
CA ASN A 528 7.51 26.34 -39.00
C ASN A 528 6.77 26.38 -37.64
N ASN A 529 5.47 26.63 -37.64
CA ASN A 529 4.65 26.55 -36.43
C ASN A 529 4.48 25.09 -35.95
N VAL A 530 4.37 24.10 -36.84
CA VAL A 530 4.37 22.66 -36.47
C VAL A 530 5.70 22.26 -35.82
N PHE A 531 6.82 22.73 -36.36
CA PHE A 531 8.15 22.52 -35.77
C PHE A 531 8.25 23.14 -34.37
N THR A 532 7.78 24.38 -34.21
CA THR A 532 7.71 25.08 -32.92
C THR A 532 6.82 24.32 -31.92
N PHE A 533 5.62 23.91 -32.33
CA PHE A 533 4.69 23.09 -31.55
C PHE A 533 5.33 21.78 -31.07
N ALA A 534 6.02 21.07 -31.97
CA ALA A 534 6.65 19.78 -31.68
C ALA A 534 7.84 19.91 -30.71
N LEU A 535 8.71 20.91 -30.90
CA LEU A 535 9.80 21.17 -29.96
C LEU A 535 9.28 21.63 -28.60
N ALA A 536 8.33 22.55 -28.57
CA ALA A 536 7.68 22.99 -27.32
C ALA A 536 7.00 21.83 -26.60
N GLY A 537 6.37 20.91 -27.34
CA GLY A 537 5.74 19.71 -26.78
C GLY A 537 6.74 18.71 -26.21
N LEU A 538 7.89 18.52 -26.88
CA LEU A 538 8.98 17.67 -26.37
C LEU A 538 9.63 18.26 -25.11
N ILE A 539 9.84 19.58 -25.10
CA ILE A 539 10.35 20.31 -23.92
C ILE A 539 9.33 20.20 -22.78
N GLY A 540 8.05 20.48 -23.04
CA GLY A 540 6.96 20.33 -22.09
C GLY A 540 6.90 18.92 -21.51
N TYR A 541 7.01 17.89 -22.34
CA TYR A 541 7.02 16.50 -21.89
C TYR A 541 8.15 16.23 -20.89
N ARG A 542 9.37 16.69 -21.16
CA ARG A 542 10.51 16.54 -20.25
C ARG A 542 10.38 17.38 -18.98
N THR A 543 9.92 18.62 -19.11
CA THR A 543 9.74 19.55 -17.99
C THR A 543 8.69 19.05 -17.01
N ILE A 544 7.54 18.57 -17.50
CA ILE A 544 6.43 18.14 -16.63
C ILE A 544 6.72 16.82 -15.92
N TRP A 545 7.39 15.87 -16.57
CA TRP A 545 7.89 14.66 -15.89
C TRP A 545 8.97 14.95 -14.84
N GLY A 546 9.59 16.13 -14.86
CA GLY A 546 10.53 16.59 -13.85
C GLY A 546 9.88 17.32 -12.66
N VAL A 547 8.57 17.56 -12.65
CA VAL A 547 7.87 18.24 -11.56
C VAL A 547 7.68 17.29 -10.37
N ALA A 548 7.95 17.76 -9.15
CA ALA A 548 7.74 16.94 -7.95
C ALA A 548 6.23 16.62 -7.77
N PRO A 549 5.83 15.38 -7.45
CA PRO A 549 4.41 15.01 -7.36
C PRO A 549 3.59 15.88 -6.37
N ALA A 550 4.18 16.22 -5.23
CA ALA A 550 3.62 17.15 -4.25
C ALA A 550 3.29 18.55 -4.81
N LEU A 551 3.89 18.94 -5.94
CA LEU A 551 3.69 20.22 -6.64
C LEU A 551 2.76 20.12 -7.86
N HIS A 552 2.10 18.98 -8.12
CA HIS A 552 1.12 18.85 -9.21
C HIS A 552 -0.08 19.82 -9.08
N SER A 553 -0.53 20.11 -7.86
CA SER A 553 -1.58 21.12 -7.62
C SER A 553 -1.10 22.54 -7.99
N PRO A 554 0.05 23.03 -7.47
CA PRO A 554 0.68 24.27 -7.95
C PRO A 554 0.92 24.31 -9.47
N LEU A 555 1.35 23.20 -10.08
CA LEU A 555 1.56 23.10 -11.53
C LEU A 555 0.27 23.40 -12.31
N MET A 556 -0.86 22.79 -11.95
CA MET A 556 -2.15 23.09 -12.58
C MET A 556 -2.48 24.59 -12.46
N SER A 557 -2.28 25.18 -11.28
CA SER A 557 -2.49 26.62 -11.05
C SER A 557 -1.58 27.51 -11.91
N VAL A 558 -0.30 27.17 -12.08
CA VAL A 558 0.63 27.86 -13.00
C VAL A 558 0.19 27.73 -14.45
N THR A 559 -0.14 26.52 -14.92
CA THR A 559 -0.59 26.32 -16.31
C THR A 559 -1.86 27.11 -16.61
N ASN A 560 -2.78 27.21 -15.66
CA ASN A 560 -3.97 28.06 -15.78
C ASN A 560 -3.68 29.58 -15.71
N ALA A 561 -2.63 30.00 -15.01
CA ALA A 561 -2.20 31.41 -15.02
C ALA A 561 -1.59 31.79 -16.38
N ILE A 562 -0.73 30.91 -16.91
CA ILE A 562 -0.03 31.05 -18.19
C ILE A 562 -1.01 30.94 -19.37
N SER A 563 -2.03 30.08 -19.28
CA SER A 563 -3.09 29.95 -20.30
C SER A 563 -3.93 31.21 -20.48
N GLY A 564 -3.87 32.15 -19.53
CA GLY A 564 -4.38 33.51 -19.69
C GLY A 564 -3.78 34.27 -20.88
N MET A 565 -2.68 33.81 -21.49
CA MET A 565 -2.20 34.37 -22.76
C MET A 565 -3.12 34.10 -23.97
N VAL A 566 -4.19 33.32 -23.84
CA VAL A 566 -5.34 33.30 -24.78
C VAL A 566 -5.93 34.70 -25.04
N GLY A 567 -5.72 35.67 -24.14
CA GLY A 567 -6.13 37.06 -24.38
C GLY A 567 -5.35 37.76 -25.49
N VAL A 568 -4.18 37.25 -25.87
CA VAL A 568 -3.32 37.86 -26.89
C VAL A 568 -3.98 37.85 -28.26
N GLY A 569 -4.70 36.78 -28.65
CA GLY A 569 -5.47 36.81 -29.89
C GLY A 569 -6.63 37.81 -29.84
N GLY A 570 -7.18 38.07 -28.65
CA GLY A 570 -8.09 39.18 -28.43
C GLY A 570 -7.49 40.55 -28.78
N PHE A 571 -6.17 40.74 -28.66
CA PHE A 571 -5.51 42.02 -28.99
C PHE A 571 -5.64 42.34 -30.49
N PHE A 572 -5.45 41.34 -31.37
CA PHE A 572 -5.54 41.50 -32.83
C PHE A 572 -6.96 41.78 -33.32
N ILE A 573 -7.98 41.60 -32.47
CA ILE A 573 -9.40 41.84 -32.77
C ILE A 573 -9.88 43.16 -32.14
N MET A 574 -9.22 43.63 -31.08
CA MET A 574 -9.55 44.90 -30.41
C MET A 574 -9.29 46.12 -31.32
N GLY A 575 -10.16 47.12 -31.19
CA GLY A 575 -10.11 48.35 -31.99
C GLY A 575 -11.35 49.20 -31.80
N GLY A 576 -11.49 50.22 -32.66
CA GLY A 576 -12.55 51.22 -32.57
C GLY A 576 -12.00 52.54 -32.02
N GLY A 577 -11.92 52.65 -30.69
CA GLY A 577 -11.36 53.79 -29.97
C GLY A 577 -11.34 53.48 -28.48
N LEU A 578 -11.81 54.41 -27.64
CA LEU A 578 -11.94 54.18 -26.19
C LEU A 578 -13.00 53.09 -25.84
N VAL A 579 -13.92 52.81 -26.77
CA VAL A 579 -14.92 51.73 -26.70
C VAL A 579 -14.97 50.96 -28.02
N PRO A 580 -15.45 49.70 -28.04
CA PRO A 580 -15.63 48.96 -29.29
C PRO A 580 -16.75 49.58 -30.14
N HIS A 581 -16.54 49.68 -31.45
CA HIS A 581 -17.57 50.16 -32.39
C HIS A 581 -18.28 49.01 -33.12
N THR A 582 -17.67 47.82 -33.18
CA THR A 582 -18.20 46.65 -33.87
C THR A 582 -18.29 45.43 -32.94
N ILE A 583 -19.11 44.44 -33.32
CA ILE A 583 -19.24 43.19 -32.57
C ILE A 583 -17.89 42.46 -32.42
N PRO A 584 -17.05 42.28 -33.48
CA PRO A 584 -15.72 41.69 -33.34
C PRO A 584 -14.88 42.37 -32.25
N GLN A 585 -14.77 43.69 -32.28
CA GLN A 585 -13.99 44.46 -31.30
C GLN A 585 -14.50 44.27 -29.87
N ALA A 586 -15.81 44.11 -29.68
CA ALA A 586 -16.41 43.81 -28.38
C ALA A 586 -16.09 42.37 -27.92
N LEU A 587 -16.07 41.39 -28.83
CA LEU A 587 -15.65 40.01 -28.54
C LEU A 587 -14.15 39.95 -28.19
N GLY A 588 -13.30 40.69 -28.90
CA GLY A 588 -11.87 40.84 -28.61
C GLY A 588 -11.63 41.44 -27.22
N ALA A 589 -12.29 42.56 -26.90
CA ALA A 589 -12.22 43.16 -25.57
C ALA A 589 -12.72 42.21 -24.47
N LEU A 590 -13.82 41.47 -24.70
CA LEU A 590 -14.32 40.49 -23.73
C LEU A 590 -13.32 39.33 -23.53
N SER A 591 -12.68 38.85 -24.59
CA SER A 591 -11.61 37.83 -24.52
C SER A 591 -10.44 38.31 -23.66
N VAL A 592 -9.98 39.56 -23.84
CA VAL A 592 -8.95 40.18 -22.98
C VAL A 592 -9.39 40.28 -21.52
N MET A 593 -10.63 40.69 -21.24
CA MET A 593 -11.12 40.77 -19.86
C MET A 593 -11.03 39.39 -19.16
N LEU A 594 -11.52 38.35 -19.83
CA LEU A 594 -11.53 36.97 -19.33
C LEU A 594 -10.11 36.43 -19.14
N ALA A 595 -9.22 36.66 -20.10
CA ALA A 595 -7.80 36.33 -20.00
C ALA A 595 -7.13 36.91 -18.75
N PHE A 596 -7.35 38.19 -18.44
CA PHE A 596 -6.75 38.84 -17.27
C PHE A 596 -7.35 38.39 -15.92
N VAL A 597 -8.57 37.86 -15.90
CA VAL A 597 -9.10 37.12 -14.73
C VAL A 597 -8.22 35.91 -14.43
N ASN A 598 -7.84 35.15 -15.46
CA ASN A 598 -7.03 33.95 -15.30
C ASN A 598 -5.56 34.24 -14.97
N VAL A 599 -4.93 35.21 -15.66
CA VAL A 599 -3.54 35.62 -15.35
C VAL A 599 -3.42 36.01 -13.87
N SER A 600 -4.23 36.97 -13.42
CA SER A 600 -4.11 37.53 -12.07
C SER A 600 -4.59 36.58 -10.97
N GLY A 601 -5.67 35.84 -11.21
CA GLY A 601 -6.20 34.83 -10.29
C GLY A 601 -5.26 33.65 -10.14
N GLY A 602 -4.79 33.08 -11.26
CA GLY A 602 -3.92 31.91 -11.30
C GLY A 602 -2.57 32.16 -10.64
N PHE A 603 -1.87 33.27 -10.95
CA PHE A 603 -0.59 33.57 -10.30
C PHE A 603 -0.73 33.85 -8.80
N LEU A 604 -1.83 34.49 -8.37
CA LEU A 604 -2.09 34.71 -6.94
C LEU A 604 -2.39 33.40 -6.19
N ILE A 605 -3.23 32.53 -6.75
CA ILE A 605 -3.55 31.21 -6.19
C ILE A 605 -2.26 30.38 -6.08
N THR A 606 -1.48 30.31 -7.16
CA THR A 606 -0.19 29.61 -7.18
C THR A 606 0.73 30.13 -6.08
N LYS A 607 0.93 31.45 -5.99
CA LYS A 607 1.78 32.05 -4.96
C LYS A 607 1.33 31.60 -3.57
N ARG A 608 0.04 31.70 -3.25
CA ARG A 608 -0.49 31.31 -1.93
C ARG A 608 -0.21 29.84 -1.61
N MET A 609 -0.32 28.95 -2.58
CA MET A 609 -0.01 27.53 -2.39
C MET A 609 1.48 27.27 -2.19
N LEU A 610 2.35 27.95 -2.95
CA LEU A 610 3.80 27.81 -2.82
C LEU A 610 4.37 28.46 -1.54
N ASP A 611 3.69 29.46 -1.01
CA ASP A 611 3.99 30.07 0.28
C ASP A 611 3.60 29.13 1.44
N MET A 612 2.61 28.23 1.29
CA MET A 612 2.26 27.20 2.31
C MET A 612 3.36 26.14 2.50
N PHE A 613 4.11 25.81 1.45
CA PHE A 613 5.23 24.86 1.54
C PHE A 613 6.49 25.44 2.19
N LYS A 614 6.49 26.73 2.57
CA LYS A 614 7.64 27.38 3.20
C LYS A 614 7.69 27.03 4.69
N ARG A 615 8.81 26.46 5.15
CA ARG A 615 9.02 26.14 6.57
C ARG A 615 9.41 27.41 7.34
N PRO A 616 9.04 27.54 8.63
CA PRO A 616 9.51 28.63 9.49
C PRO A 616 11.04 28.69 9.63
N THR A 617 11.72 27.57 9.39
CA THR A 617 13.18 27.40 9.46
C THR A 617 13.90 27.63 8.14
N ASP A 618 13.18 27.84 7.02
CA ASP A 618 13.82 28.10 5.72
C ASP A 618 14.53 29.47 5.71
N PRO A 619 15.64 29.63 4.97
CA PRO A 619 16.32 30.92 4.82
C PRO A 619 15.41 32.05 4.30
N LYS A 620 15.80 33.29 4.60
CA LYS A 620 15.11 34.47 4.05
C LYS A 620 15.28 34.53 2.53
N GLU A 621 14.17 34.71 1.83
CA GLU A 621 14.11 34.82 0.37
C GLU A 621 13.83 36.28 -0.03
N TYR A 622 14.33 36.68 -1.19
CA TYR A 622 14.27 38.05 -1.68
C TYR A 622 13.54 38.13 -3.05
N PRO A 623 12.24 37.75 -3.12
CA PRO A 623 11.51 37.65 -4.38
C PRO A 623 11.38 38.98 -5.14
N TRP A 624 11.50 40.11 -4.43
CA TRP A 624 11.49 41.45 -5.04
C TRP A 624 12.65 41.69 -6.01
N LEU A 625 13.77 40.96 -5.89
CA LEU A 625 14.90 41.06 -6.83
C LEU A 625 14.49 40.70 -8.27
N TYR A 626 13.46 39.88 -8.46
CA TYR A 626 12.93 39.56 -9.79
C TYR A 626 12.22 40.74 -10.47
N ALA A 627 11.97 41.84 -9.76
CA ALA A 627 11.57 43.10 -10.39
C ALA A 627 12.71 43.75 -11.20
N ILE A 628 13.98 43.47 -10.87
CA ILE A 628 15.14 44.01 -11.60
C ILE A 628 15.13 43.58 -13.07
N PRO A 629 15.13 42.27 -13.43
CA PRO A 629 15.03 41.86 -14.82
C PRO A 629 13.72 42.30 -15.49
N ALA A 630 12.61 42.42 -14.74
CA ALA A 630 11.35 42.95 -15.28
C ALA A 630 11.49 44.41 -15.77
N VAL A 631 12.06 45.27 -14.92
CA VAL A 631 12.25 46.69 -15.22
C VAL A 631 13.33 46.89 -16.28
N VAL A 632 14.46 46.18 -16.18
CA VAL A 632 15.56 46.26 -17.15
C VAL A 632 15.12 45.79 -18.54
N PHE A 633 14.42 44.65 -18.63
CA PHE A 633 13.91 44.17 -19.91
C PHE A 633 12.80 45.09 -20.44
N GLY A 634 11.83 45.50 -19.62
CA GLY A 634 10.73 46.36 -20.05
C GLY A 634 11.21 47.74 -20.55
N ALA A 635 12.09 48.40 -19.80
CA ALA A 635 12.68 49.67 -20.21
C ALA A 635 13.57 49.52 -21.45
N GLY A 636 14.39 48.46 -21.51
CA GLY A 636 15.22 48.14 -22.68
C GLY A 636 14.40 47.84 -23.94
N TYR A 637 13.27 47.14 -23.79
CA TYR A 637 12.34 46.84 -24.88
C TYR A 637 11.66 48.11 -25.42
N ILE A 638 11.20 49.01 -24.54
CA ILE A 638 10.61 50.30 -24.94
C ILE A 638 11.66 51.21 -25.61
N ALA A 639 12.88 51.25 -25.06
CA ALA A 639 13.99 52.00 -25.66
C ALA A 639 14.37 51.46 -27.04
N ALA A 640 14.50 50.14 -27.20
CA ALA A 640 14.74 49.50 -28.49
C ALA A 640 13.62 49.82 -29.49
N ALA A 641 12.35 49.70 -29.09
CA ALA A 641 11.19 49.99 -29.92
C ALA A 641 11.20 51.42 -30.48
N SER A 642 11.69 52.40 -29.71
CA SER A 642 11.85 53.80 -30.17
C SER A 642 12.84 53.98 -31.33
N THR A 643 13.75 53.01 -31.53
CA THR A 643 14.74 53.01 -32.63
C THR A 643 14.37 52.07 -33.79
N GLY A 644 13.33 51.24 -33.61
CA GLY A 644 12.82 50.32 -34.62
C GLY A 644 12.25 49.03 -34.03
N MET A 645 11.29 48.43 -34.72
CA MET A 645 10.59 47.21 -34.28
C MET A 645 11.11 45.91 -34.90
N ALA A 646 12.08 45.98 -35.81
CA ALA A 646 12.56 44.83 -36.59
C ALA A 646 13.13 43.71 -35.69
N GLY A 647 12.46 42.55 -35.68
CA GLY A 647 12.84 41.38 -34.85
C GLY A 647 12.55 41.50 -33.35
N LEU A 648 12.14 42.68 -32.87
CA LEU A 648 11.98 42.96 -31.44
C LEU A 648 10.81 42.17 -30.82
N VAL A 649 9.69 42.06 -31.55
CA VAL A 649 8.53 41.23 -31.17
C VAL A 649 8.95 39.76 -31.02
N GLN A 650 9.69 39.22 -31.98
CA GLN A 650 10.16 37.84 -31.97
C GLN A 650 11.14 37.58 -30.81
N ALA A 651 12.03 38.54 -30.50
CA ALA A 651 12.88 38.47 -29.32
C ALA A 651 12.08 38.46 -28.00
N GLY A 652 11.00 39.26 -27.93
CA GLY A 652 10.04 39.22 -26.83
C GLY A 652 9.32 37.87 -26.71
N TYR A 653 8.83 37.31 -27.81
CA TYR A 653 8.17 36.00 -27.84
C TYR A 653 9.08 34.86 -27.42
N ILE A 654 10.33 34.83 -27.90
CA ILE A 654 11.32 33.83 -27.47
C ILE A 654 11.62 33.97 -25.97
N THR A 655 11.83 35.19 -25.48
CA THR A 655 12.09 35.46 -24.05
C THR A 655 10.92 35.02 -23.18
N SER A 656 9.68 35.38 -23.56
CA SER A 656 8.45 34.95 -22.90
C SER A 656 8.31 33.43 -22.85
N SER A 657 8.51 32.75 -23.99
CA SER A 657 8.46 31.29 -24.10
C SER A 657 9.48 30.61 -23.17
N LEU A 658 10.75 31.07 -23.16
CA LEU A 658 11.78 30.52 -22.28
C LEU A 658 11.47 30.73 -20.79
N LEU A 659 10.94 31.89 -20.42
CA LEU A 659 10.50 32.18 -19.05
C LEU A 659 9.30 31.32 -18.63
N CYS A 660 8.35 31.07 -19.53
CA CYS A 660 7.23 30.15 -19.29
C CYS A 660 7.70 28.69 -19.15
N ILE A 661 8.67 28.24 -19.95
CA ILE A 661 9.29 26.91 -19.79
C ILE A 661 9.99 26.83 -18.42
N ALA A 662 10.80 27.82 -18.08
CA ALA A 662 11.53 27.87 -16.81
C ALA A 662 10.60 27.99 -15.58
N SER A 663 9.41 28.58 -15.74
CA SER A 663 8.36 28.61 -14.72
C SER A 663 7.94 27.18 -14.32
N LEU A 664 7.62 26.36 -15.32
CA LEU A 664 7.22 24.97 -15.12
C LEU A 664 8.40 24.12 -14.63
N SER A 665 9.60 24.30 -15.19
CA SER A 665 10.82 23.61 -14.73
C SER A 665 11.20 23.98 -13.29
N GLY A 666 10.88 25.20 -12.84
CA GLY A 666 11.09 25.62 -11.45
C GLY A 666 10.28 24.83 -10.43
N LEU A 667 9.19 24.15 -10.84
CA LEU A 667 8.40 23.27 -9.99
C LEU A 667 9.02 21.86 -9.81
N ALA A 668 10.23 21.62 -10.30
CA ALA A 668 10.97 20.38 -10.05
C ALA A 668 11.34 20.16 -8.57
N SER A 669 11.34 21.20 -7.74
CA SER A 669 11.52 21.08 -6.30
C SER A 669 10.79 22.19 -5.53
N GLN A 670 10.43 21.91 -4.28
CA GLN A 670 9.77 22.84 -3.35
C GLN A 670 10.63 24.09 -3.09
N THR A 671 11.96 23.97 -3.18
CA THR A 671 12.90 25.09 -3.00
C THR A 671 12.93 26.04 -4.20
N THR A 672 12.84 25.51 -5.43
CA THR A 672 12.84 26.30 -6.67
C THR A 672 11.44 26.76 -7.08
N ALA A 673 10.38 26.17 -6.53
CA ALA A 673 9.00 26.39 -6.96
C ALA A 673 8.58 27.87 -6.94
N ARG A 674 8.95 28.62 -5.89
CA ARG A 674 8.64 30.06 -5.77
C ARG A 674 9.36 30.90 -6.84
N GLN A 675 10.57 30.52 -7.24
CA GLN A 675 11.27 31.11 -8.39
C GLN A 675 10.54 30.79 -9.70
N GLY A 676 10.12 29.54 -9.93
CA GLY A 676 9.27 29.17 -11.06
C GLY A 676 8.02 30.06 -11.15
N ASN A 677 7.35 30.22 -10.00
CA ASN A 677 6.38 31.28 -9.67
C ASN A 677 6.62 32.63 -10.39
N LEU A 678 7.75 33.25 -10.06
CA LEU A 678 8.12 34.58 -10.54
C LEU A 678 8.52 34.58 -12.02
N LEU A 679 9.22 33.54 -12.49
CA LEU A 679 9.58 33.39 -13.91
C LEU A 679 8.33 33.30 -14.80
N GLY A 680 7.26 32.64 -14.35
CA GLY A 680 5.98 32.62 -15.07
C GLY A 680 5.34 34.00 -15.19
N ILE A 681 5.34 34.79 -14.10
CA ILE A 681 4.84 36.17 -14.10
C ILE A 681 5.65 37.04 -15.09
N LEU A 682 6.98 36.91 -15.08
CA LEU A 682 7.85 37.61 -16.03
C LEU A 682 7.59 37.17 -17.48
N GLY A 683 7.43 35.87 -17.73
CA GLY A 683 7.14 35.33 -19.05
C GLY A 683 5.85 35.89 -19.63
N VAL A 684 4.74 35.79 -18.88
CA VAL A 684 3.45 36.36 -19.30
C VAL A 684 3.51 37.87 -19.48
N GLY A 685 4.21 38.59 -18.60
CA GLY A 685 4.40 40.04 -18.72
C GLY A 685 5.16 40.44 -19.99
N VAL A 686 6.25 39.74 -20.31
CA VAL A 686 7.03 39.94 -21.55
C VAL A 686 6.20 39.57 -22.78
N GLY A 687 5.43 38.48 -22.73
CA GLY A 687 4.55 38.07 -23.82
C GLY A 687 3.46 39.10 -24.13
N ILE A 688 2.82 39.66 -23.11
CA ILE A 688 1.84 40.75 -23.25
C ILE A 688 2.50 42.00 -23.82
N LEU A 689 3.65 42.44 -23.28
CA LEU A 689 4.37 43.62 -23.77
C LEU A 689 4.75 43.49 -25.25
N ALA A 690 5.29 42.33 -25.64
CA ALA A 690 5.67 42.07 -27.02
C ALA A 690 4.46 42.04 -27.97
N SER A 691 3.33 41.50 -27.51
CA SER A 691 2.10 41.43 -28.30
C SER A 691 1.42 42.79 -28.45
N LEU A 692 1.42 43.64 -27.42
CA LEU A 692 0.95 45.03 -27.53
C LEU A 692 1.77 45.83 -28.54
N ALA A 693 3.09 45.60 -28.57
CA ALA A 693 3.98 46.22 -29.55
C ALA A 693 3.82 45.63 -30.97
N ALA A 694 3.36 44.37 -31.10
CA ALA A 694 3.03 43.75 -32.38
C ALA A 694 1.75 44.30 -33.00
N VAL A 695 0.71 44.55 -32.18
CA VAL A 695 -0.57 45.11 -32.65
C VAL A 695 -0.51 46.63 -32.85
N GLY A 696 0.30 47.35 -32.06
CA GLY A 696 0.56 48.77 -32.29
C GLY A 696 -0.65 49.67 -32.02
N PHE A 697 -1.38 49.44 -30.93
CA PHE A 697 -2.62 50.17 -30.62
C PHE A 697 -2.45 51.70 -30.60
N PRO A 698 -3.41 52.47 -31.15
CA PRO A 698 -3.52 53.90 -30.87
C PRO A 698 -3.85 54.13 -29.38
N VAL A 699 -3.53 55.32 -28.87
CA VAL A 699 -3.63 55.67 -27.44
C VAL A 699 -5.00 55.36 -26.84
N GLU A 700 -6.08 55.57 -27.60
CA GLU A 700 -7.46 55.30 -27.17
C GLU A 700 -7.73 53.80 -26.95
N VAL A 701 -7.29 52.95 -27.87
CA VAL A 701 -7.44 51.49 -27.78
C VAL A 701 -6.46 50.91 -26.74
N LEU A 702 -5.30 51.54 -26.53
CA LEU A 702 -4.41 51.19 -25.42
C LEU A 702 -5.03 51.52 -24.07
N ALA A 703 -5.76 52.64 -23.95
CA ALA A 703 -6.52 52.99 -22.75
C ALA A 703 -7.72 52.04 -22.54
N GLN A 704 -8.42 51.66 -23.62
CA GLN A 704 -9.46 50.62 -23.61
C GLN A 704 -8.90 49.28 -23.09
N PHE A 705 -7.76 48.83 -23.64
CA PHE A 705 -7.04 47.64 -23.18
C PHE A 705 -6.71 47.74 -21.69
N ALA A 706 -6.11 48.85 -21.24
CA ALA A 706 -5.73 49.02 -19.84
C ALA A 706 -6.93 48.97 -18.88
N ALA A 707 -8.06 49.58 -19.26
CA ALA A 707 -9.30 49.53 -18.49
C ALA A 707 -9.88 48.10 -18.40
N VAL A 708 -9.96 47.41 -19.55
CA VAL A 708 -10.55 46.06 -19.65
C VAL A 708 -9.67 45.00 -18.97
N ALA A 709 -8.36 45.03 -19.22
CA ALA A 709 -7.37 44.19 -18.56
C ALA A 709 -7.32 44.47 -17.05
N GLY A 710 -7.42 45.74 -16.63
CA GLY A 710 -7.50 46.15 -15.23
C GLY A 710 -8.75 45.60 -14.52
N CYS A 711 -9.92 45.69 -15.16
CA CYS A 711 -11.16 45.09 -14.65
C CYS A 711 -11.04 43.57 -14.49
N GLY A 712 -10.52 42.87 -15.52
CA GLY A 712 -10.25 41.43 -15.46
C GLY A 712 -9.28 41.08 -14.31
N ALA A 713 -8.20 41.84 -14.17
CA ALA A 713 -7.20 41.65 -13.13
C ALA A 713 -7.78 41.85 -11.71
N ILE A 714 -8.63 42.86 -11.50
CA ILE A 714 -9.30 43.09 -10.21
C ILE A 714 -10.22 41.92 -9.85
N ILE A 715 -10.97 41.40 -10.82
CA ILE A 715 -11.87 40.25 -10.63
C ILE A 715 -11.04 38.98 -10.29
N GLY A 716 -10.00 38.69 -11.05
CA GLY A 716 -9.12 37.54 -10.82
C GLY A 716 -8.41 37.58 -9.47
N LEU A 717 -7.85 38.73 -9.08
CA LEU A 717 -7.27 38.94 -7.75
C LEU A 717 -8.32 38.76 -6.64
N ARG A 718 -9.56 39.23 -6.83
CA ARG A 718 -10.64 39.07 -5.84
C ARG A 718 -11.07 37.62 -5.67
N ILE A 719 -11.08 36.83 -6.75
CA ILE A 719 -11.30 35.38 -6.71
C ILE A 719 -10.14 34.70 -5.98
N GLY A 720 -8.91 34.92 -6.45
CA GLY A 720 -7.70 34.29 -5.90
C GLY A 720 -7.39 34.64 -4.44
N ARG A 721 -7.88 35.77 -3.91
CA ARG A 721 -7.84 36.09 -2.47
C ARG A 721 -8.88 35.32 -1.64
N ARG A 722 -10.00 34.92 -2.23
CA ARG A 722 -11.15 34.29 -1.53
C ARG A 722 -11.14 32.76 -1.55
N THR A 723 -10.47 32.14 -2.52
CA THR A 723 -10.33 30.67 -2.61
C THR A 723 -9.59 30.11 -1.38
N THR A 724 -10.10 29.02 -0.81
CA THR A 724 -9.42 28.23 0.24
C THR A 724 -8.68 27.04 -0.39
N ALA A 725 -7.74 26.39 0.32
CA ALA A 725 -7.08 25.19 -0.20
C ALA A 725 -8.07 24.03 -0.47
N THR A 726 -9.15 23.94 0.31
CA THR A 726 -10.25 23.00 0.06
C THR A 726 -11.07 23.35 -1.19
N ASP A 727 -11.20 24.64 -1.54
CA ASP A 727 -11.97 25.11 -2.70
C ASP A 727 -11.18 25.20 -4.01
N LEU A 728 -9.89 24.83 -3.96
CA LEU A 728 -8.99 24.90 -5.08
C LEU A 728 -9.45 24.08 -6.31
N PRO A 729 -9.91 22.82 -6.19
CA PRO A 729 -10.25 22.00 -7.37
C PRO A 729 -11.38 22.61 -8.21
N GLN A 730 -12.44 23.09 -7.56
CA GLN A 730 -13.53 23.75 -8.29
C GLN A 730 -13.12 25.14 -8.80
N THR A 731 -12.27 25.88 -8.08
CA THR A 731 -11.76 27.17 -8.57
C THR A 731 -10.94 27.01 -9.84
N VAL A 732 -10.03 26.03 -9.89
CA VAL A 732 -9.22 25.71 -11.08
C VAL A 732 -10.12 25.31 -12.25
N ALA A 733 -11.14 24.46 -12.02
CA ALA A 733 -12.13 24.16 -13.04
C ALA A 733 -12.86 25.42 -13.55
N ALA A 734 -13.29 26.32 -12.66
CA ALA A 734 -13.94 27.56 -13.07
C ALA A 734 -13.02 28.44 -13.96
N LEU A 735 -11.73 28.55 -13.64
CA LEU A 735 -10.77 29.34 -14.42
C LEU A 735 -10.46 28.70 -15.79
N HIS A 736 -10.39 27.37 -15.91
CA HIS A 736 -10.30 26.71 -17.23
C HIS A 736 -11.49 27.04 -18.14
N SER A 737 -12.69 27.21 -17.58
CA SER A 737 -13.86 27.60 -18.36
C SER A 737 -13.69 28.99 -18.99
N VAL A 738 -13.05 29.91 -18.27
CA VAL A 738 -12.74 31.28 -18.73
C VAL A 738 -11.75 31.26 -19.90
N VAL A 739 -10.75 30.36 -19.89
CA VAL A 739 -9.85 30.14 -21.05
C VAL A 739 -10.64 29.66 -22.27
N GLY A 740 -11.49 28.64 -22.07
CA GLY A 740 -12.27 28.04 -23.15
C GLY A 740 -13.23 29.04 -23.80
N LEU A 741 -13.87 29.90 -23.00
CA LEU A 741 -14.73 30.96 -23.52
C LEU A 741 -13.94 32.04 -24.26
N ALA A 742 -12.78 32.46 -23.74
CA ALA A 742 -11.91 33.42 -24.42
C ALA A 742 -11.50 32.92 -25.82
N ALA A 743 -11.07 31.66 -25.95
CA ALA A 743 -10.73 31.06 -27.25
C ALA A 743 -11.93 31.02 -28.23
N VAL A 744 -13.16 30.80 -27.74
CA VAL A 744 -14.39 30.87 -28.57
C VAL A 744 -14.64 32.31 -29.04
N LEU A 745 -14.47 33.30 -28.16
CA LEU A 745 -14.65 34.72 -28.50
C LEU A 745 -13.59 35.20 -29.49
N THR A 746 -12.33 34.80 -29.32
CA THR A 746 -11.24 35.08 -30.27
C THR A 746 -11.52 34.45 -31.63
N SER A 747 -11.90 33.16 -31.66
CA SER A 747 -12.29 32.43 -32.87
C SER A 747 -13.42 33.13 -33.66
N PHE A 748 -14.50 33.53 -32.98
CA PHE A 748 -15.60 34.27 -33.61
C PHE A 748 -15.19 35.66 -34.07
N GLY A 749 -14.49 36.40 -33.20
CA GLY A 749 -14.07 37.77 -33.46
C GLY A 749 -13.14 37.88 -34.66
N SER A 750 -12.19 36.94 -34.81
CA SER A 750 -11.26 36.88 -35.94
C SER A 750 -11.99 36.75 -37.28
N VAL A 751 -12.83 35.72 -37.44
CA VAL A 751 -13.60 35.49 -38.69
C VAL A 751 -14.58 36.62 -39.00
N MET A 752 -15.17 37.24 -37.97
CA MET A 752 -16.09 38.36 -38.16
C MET A 752 -15.37 39.69 -38.42
N ALA A 753 -14.09 39.81 -38.10
CA ALA A 753 -13.25 40.96 -38.44
C ALA A 753 -12.71 40.86 -39.87
N ASP A 754 -12.24 39.68 -40.28
CA ASP A 754 -11.87 39.38 -41.67
C ASP A 754 -12.40 38.01 -42.12
N ILE A 755 -13.27 38.05 -43.13
CA ILE A 755 -13.90 36.88 -43.75
C ILE A 755 -12.98 36.27 -44.82
N GLY A 756 -11.95 36.99 -45.26
CA GLY A 756 -10.93 36.51 -46.18
C GLY A 756 -10.00 35.44 -45.57
N ASP A 757 -9.72 35.52 -44.27
CA ASP A 757 -8.78 34.62 -43.57
C ASP A 757 -9.48 33.39 -42.94
N ILE A 758 -10.47 32.83 -43.64
CA ILE A 758 -11.21 31.67 -43.15
C ILE A 758 -10.35 30.39 -43.22
N SER A 759 -10.11 29.79 -42.05
CA SER A 759 -9.32 28.56 -41.90
C SER A 759 -9.97 27.56 -40.95
N GLN A 760 -9.61 26.27 -41.07
CA GLN A 760 -10.12 25.21 -40.19
C GLN A 760 -9.74 25.44 -38.72
N LEU A 761 -8.61 26.13 -38.49
CA LEU A 761 -8.05 26.40 -37.17
C LEU A 761 -9.02 27.23 -36.30
N HIS A 762 -9.73 28.18 -36.90
CA HIS A 762 -10.75 28.98 -36.22
C HIS A 762 -11.81 28.09 -35.54
N LEU A 763 -12.39 27.15 -36.27
CA LEU A 763 -13.41 26.23 -35.73
C LEU A 763 -12.82 25.11 -34.85
N ILE A 764 -11.54 24.77 -34.98
CA ILE A 764 -10.86 23.87 -34.03
C ILE A 764 -10.68 24.59 -32.69
N ALA A 765 -10.17 25.82 -32.69
CA ALA A 765 -10.03 26.66 -31.49
C ALA A 765 -11.40 26.87 -30.80
N GLY A 766 -12.43 27.24 -31.57
CA GLY A 766 -13.80 27.39 -31.06
C GLY A 766 -14.39 26.09 -30.51
N TYR A 767 -14.15 24.95 -31.17
CA TYR A 767 -14.63 23.65 -30.70
C TYR A 767 -13.95 23.21 -29.40
N MET A 768 -12.62 23.30 -29.33
CA MET A 768 -11.87 22.91 -28.12
C MET A 768 -12.16 23.87 -26.97
N GLY A 769 -12.25 25.16 -27.24
CA GLY A 769 -12.66 26.18 -26.28
C GLY A 769 -14.08 25.95 -25.75
N GLY A 770 -15.04 25.64 -26.62
CA GLY A 770 -16.43 25.42 -26.24
C GLY A 770 -16.68 24.12 -25.44
N VAL A 771 -16.00 23.03 -25.81
CA VAL A 771 -15.99 21.80 -24.98
C VAL A 771 -15.35 22.07 -23.63
N THR A 772 -14.26 22.85 -23.59
CA THR A 772 -13.57 23.24 -22.36
C THR A 772 -14.46 24.09 -21.46
N PHE A 773 -15.15 25.10 -22.01
CA PHE A 773 -16.04 26.00 -21.30
C PHE A 773 -17.13 25.25 -20.53
N THR A 774 -18.01 24.52 -21.22
CA THR A 774 -19.14 23.86 -20.56
C THR A 774 -18.73 22.64 -19.75
N GLY A 775 -17.73 21.87 -20.20
CA GLY A 775 -17.19 20.75 -19.43
C GLY A 775 -16.63 21.23 -18.08
N SER A 776 -15.88 22.33 -18.09
CA SER A 776 -15.29 22.90 -16.88
C SER A 776 -16.33 23.49 -15.93
N ILE A 777 -17.41 24.08 -16.44
CA ILE A 777 -18.57 24.50 -15.63
C ILE A 777 -19.22 23.29 -14.94
N VAL A 778 -19.45 22.18 -15.65
CA VAL A 778 -20.03 20.97 -15.06
C VAL A 778 -19.11 20.37 -14.00
N ALA A 779 -17.79 20.33 -14.24
CA ALA A 779 -16.81 19.91 -13.26
C ALA A 779 -16.84 20.80 -12.00
N TYR A 780 -16.84 22.14 -12.16
CA TYR A 780 -17.01 23.09 -11.06
C TYR A 780 -18.29 22.81 -10.25
N LEU A 781 -19.45 22.66 -10.91
CA LEU A 781 -20.73 22.43 -10.24
C LEU A 781 -20.75 21.11 -9.44
N LYS A 782 -20.16 20.03 -9.98
CA LYS A 782 -20.05 18.74 -9.29
C LYS A 782 -19.11 18.79 -8.09
N LEU A 783 -17.93 19.39 -8.25
CA LEU A 783 -16.92 19.52 -7.19
C LEU A 783 -17.43 20.42 -6.04
N ALA A 784 -18.12 21.51 -6.38
CA ALA A 784 -18.77 22.41 -5.43
C ALA A 784 -20.07 21.85 -4.80
N GLY A 785 -20.48 20.62 -5.13
CA GLY A 785 -21.71 19.99 -4.60
C GLY A 785 -23.02 20.64 -5.08
N ARG A 786 -22.96 21.52 -6.08
CA ARG A 786 -24.15 22.18 -6.69
C ARG A 786 -24.82 21.33 -7.76
N MET A 787 -24.15 20.27 -8.21
CA MET A 787 -24.69 19.21 -9.05
C MET A 787 -24.37 17.85 -8.41
N SER A 788 -25.23 16.86 -8.62
CA SER A 788 -25.01 15.49 -8.14
C SER A 788 -23.65 14.94 -8.60
N SER A 789 -22.92 14.31 -7.67
CA SER A 789 -21.65 13.63 -7.92
C SER A 789 -21.83 12.29 -8.66
N LYS A 790 -23.05 11.75 -8.76
CA LYS A 790 -23.31 10.50 -9.49
C LYS A 790 -23.26 10.75 -11.00
N PRO A 791 -22.75 9.80 -11.81
CA PRO A 791 -22.84 9.85 -13.28
C PRO A 791 -24.27 10.07 -13.76
N ILE A 792 -24.53 11.13 -14.54
CA ILE A 792 -25.86 11.37 -15.11
C ILE A 792 -26.06 10.41 -16.30
N ARG A 793 -27.03 9.50 -16.17
CA ARG A 793 -27.45 8.60 -17.25
C ARG A 793 -28.40 9.34 -18.19
N LEU A 794 -27.87 9.85 -19.30
CA LEU A 794 -28.67 10.42 -20.39
C LEU A 794 -29.57 9.31 -21.01
N PRO A 795 -30.84 9.59 -21.34
CA PRO A 795 -31.71 8.62 -21.99
C PRO A 795 -31.22 8.31 -23.41
N GLY A 796 -30.97 7.02 -23.70
CA GLY A 796 -30.42 6.53 -24.97
C GLY A 796 -28.91 6.19 -24.89
N PRO A 797 -28.33 5.69 -25.99
CA PRO A 797 -26.91 5.32 -26.03
C PRO A 797 -26.02 6.58 -26.02
N LYS A 798 -25.50 6.95 -24.84
CA LYS A 798 -24.63 8.13 -24.60
C LYS A 798 -23.50 8.29 -25.62
N HIS A 799 -22.89 7.17 -26.06
CA HIS A 799 -21.79 7.19 -27.03
C HIS A 799 -22.27 7.62 -28.42
N SER A 800 -23.46 7.21 -28.84
CA SER A 800 -24.06 7.63 -30.11
C SER A 800 -24.35 9.13 -30.10
N VAL A 801 -24.91 9.67 -29.01
CA VAL A 801 -25.15 11.12 -28.87
C VAL A 801 -23.83 11.91 -29.00
N ASN A 802 -22.81 11.53 -28.24
CA ASN A 802 -21.50 12.21 -28.28
C ASN A 802 -20.76 12.05 -29.63
N SER A 803 -20.99 10.93 -30.34
CA SER A 803 -20.45 10.70 -31.68
C SER A 803 -21.18 11.52 -32.75
N THR A 804 -22.51 11.60 -32.67
CA THR A 804 -23.32 12.45 -33.55
C THR A 804 -22.99 13.93 -33.37
N LEU A 805 -22.80 14.41 -32.13
CA LEU A 805 -22.36 15.78 -31.86
C LEU A 805 -20.98 16.09 -32.47
N LEU A 806 -20.04 15.12 -32.47
CA LEU A 806 -18.77 15.24 -33.17
C LEU A 806 -18.95 15.28 -34.69
N ALA A 807 -19.70 14.33 -35.25
CA ALA A 807 -19.92 14.22 -36.69
C ALA A 807 -20.64 15.45 -37.27
N LEU A 808 -21.65 15.98 -36.57
CA LEU A 808 -22.33 17.23 -36.93
C LEU A 808 -21.38 18.43 -36.88
N ASN A 809 -20.46 18.49 -35.91
CA ASN A 809 -19.47 19.56 -35.84
C ASN A 809 -18.43 19.46 -36.98
N MET A 810 -18.01 18.24 -37.36
CA MET A 810 -17.17 18.01 -38.52
C MET A 810 -17.87 18.34 -39.85
N ALA A 811 -19.17 18.06 -39.98
CA ALA A 811 -19.97 18.46 -41.14
C ALA A 811 -20.10 19.99 -41.22
N ASN A 812 -20.33 20.65 -40.08
CA ASN A 812 -20.37 22.11 -39.95
C ASN A 812 -19.01 22.76 -40.29
N MET A 813 -17.89 22.11 -39.92
CA MET A 813 -16.54 22.50 -40.34
C MET A 813 -16.37 22.43 -41.87
N ALA A 814 -16.82 21.34 -42.51
CA ALA A 814 -16.76 21.23 -43.97
C ALA A 814 -17.62 22.29 -44.67
N ALA A 815 -18.83 22.56 -44.15
CA ALA A 815 -19.71 23.61 -44.65
C ALA A 815 -19.08 25.01 -44.51
N PHE A 816 -18.43 25.29 -43.38
CA PHE A 816 -17.72 26.55 -43.15
C PHE A 816 -16.65 26.79 -44.21
N ILE A 817 -15.70 25.86 -44.39
CA ILE A 817 -14.60 26.03 -45.37
C ILE A 817 -15.12 26.12 -46.81
N THR A 818 -16.22 25.44 -47.14
CA THR A 818 -16.74 25.41 -48.52
C THR A 818 -17.59 26.63 -48.87
N PHE A 819 -18.39 27.15 -47.92
CA PHE A 819 -19.44 28.13 -48.22
C PHE A 819 -19.31 29.47 -47.48
N ALA A 820 -18.56 29.54 -46.37
CA ALA A 820 -18.44 30.78 -45.59
C ALA A 820 -17.72 31.94 -46.32
N PRO A 821 -16.64 31.72 -47.12
CA PRO A 821 -15.98 32.81 -47.85
C PRO A 821 -16.90 33.53 -48.86
N ALA A 822 -17.92 32.84 -49.38
CA ALA A 822 -18.89 33.40 -50.31
C ALA A 822 -20.11 34.05 -49.62
N ALA A 823 -20.29 33.85 -48.31
CA ALA A 823 -21.48 34.26 -47.59
C ALA A 823 -21.21 34.52 -46.09
N PRO A 824 -21.04 35.80 -45.67
CA PRO A 824 -20.83 36.19 -44.27
C PRO A 824 -21.85 35.60 -43.28
N VAL A 825 -23.10 35.48 -43.69
CA VAL A 825 -24.18 34.89 -42.86
C VAL A 825 -23.91 33.40 -42.61
N ILE A 826 -23.40 32.66 -43.61
CA ILE A 826 -23.04 31.24 -43.44
C ILE A 826 -21.83 31.11 -42.50
N ALA A 827 -20.86 32.02 -42.58
CA ALA A 827 -19.74 32.08 -41.63
C ALA A 827 -20.24 32.19 -40.18
N ALA A 828 -21.09 33.18 -39.91
CA ALA A 828 -21.69 33.41 -38.59
C ALA A 828 -22.56 32.23 -38.12
N CYS A 829 -23.37 31.64 -39.00
CA CYS A 829 -24.17 30.45 -38.68
C CYS A 829 -23.30 29.23 -38.33
N CYS A 830 -22.21 28.99 -39.07
CA CYS A 830 -21.31 27.87 -38.80
C CYS A 830 -20.50 28.06 -37.51
N LEU A 831 -20.08 29.28 -37.21
CA LEU A 831 -19.48 29.62 -35.91
C LEU A 831 -20.47 29.36 -34.77
N GLY A 832 -21.69 29.92 -34.86
CA GLY A 832 -22.76 29.70 -33.88
C GLY A 832 -23.09 28.22 -33.68
N GLY A 833 -23.22 27.46 -34.78
CA GLY A 833 -23.42 26.01 -34.75
C GLY A 833 -22.26 25.26 -34.08
N ASN A 834 -21.01 25.66 -34.34
CA ASN A 834 -19.83 25.07 -33.71
C ASN A 834 -19.81 25.31 -32.18
N ALA A 835 -20.10 26.53 -31.74
CA ALA A 835 -20.21 26.86 -30.31
C ALA A 835 -21.34 26.06 -29.64
N VAL A 836 -22.55 26.03 -30.21
CA VAL A 836 -23.67 25.28 -29.63
C VAL A 836 -23.38 23.78 -29.56
N LEU A 837 -22.86 23.18 -30.63
CA LEU A 837 -22.53 21.74 -30.66
C LEU A 837 -21.39 21.38 -29.69
N SER A 838 -20.36 22.22 -29.57
CA SER A 838 -19.25 22.01 -28.62
C SER A 838 -19.69 22.22 -27.18
N PHE A 839 -20.53 23.23 -26.90
CA PHE A 839 -21.12 23.49 -25.59
C PHE A 839 -21.97 22.31 -25.12
N ILE A 840 -22.86 21.79 -25.98
CA ILE A 840 -23.66 20.60 -25.68
C ILE A 840 -22.74 19.40 -25.43
N LYS A 841 -21.72 19.19 -26.26
CA LYS A 841 -20.80 18.05 -26.10
C LYS A 841 -19.97 18.11 -24.82
N GLY A 842 -19.45 19.28 -24.43
CA GLY A 842 -18.73 19.46 -23.18
C GLY A 842 -19.60 19.16 -21.96
N TYR A 843 -20.87 19.59 -22.02
CA TYR A 843 -21.89 19.25 -21.02
C TYR A 843 -22.18 17.74 -20.98
N THR A 844 -22.59 17.13 -22.09
CA THR A 844 -23.00 15.70 -22.11
C THR A 844 -21.87 14.76 -21.73
N THR A 845 -20.63 15.05 -22.15
CA THR A 845 -19.45 14.25 -21.79
C THR A 845 -19.15 14.37 -20.30
N THR A 846 -19.09 15.58 -19.74
CA THR A 846 -18.70 15.78 -18.33
C THR A 846 -19.82 15.44 -17.35
N ALA A 847 -21.08 15.62 -17.74
CA ALA A 847 -22.25 15.21 -16.96
C ALA A 847 -22.30 13.69 -16.74
N ALA A 848 -21.83 12.90 -17.71
CA ALA A 848 -21.82 11.44 -17.67
C ALA A 848 -20.69 10.82 -16.81
N ILE A 849 -19.74 11.61 -16.29
CA ILE A 849 -18.58 11.12 -15.52
C ILE A 849 -18.83 11.26 -13.99
N GLY A 850 -18.28 10.34 -13.19
CA GLY A 850 -18.47 10.29 -11.74
C GLY A 850 -17.67 11.32 -10.94
N GLY A 851 -18.14 11.63 -9.73
CA GLY A 851 -17.58 12.69 -8.87
C GLY A 851 -16.12 12.51 -8.46
N ALA A 852 -15.64 11.27 -8.28
CA ALA A 852 -14.22 11.02 -7.97
C ALA A 852 -13.36 10.80 -9.23
N ASP A 853 -13.98 10.64 -10.40
CA ASP A 853 -13.30 10.67 -11.71
C ASP A 853 -13.09 12.11 -12.20
N MET A 854 -13.78 13.10 -11.60
CA MET A 854 -13.64 14.54 -11.91
C MET A 854 -12.19 15.06 -11.96
N PRO A 855 -11.23 14.64 -11.09
CA PRO A 855 -9.85 15.13 -11.15
C PRO A 855 -9.16 14.84 -12.50
N VAL A 856 -9.44 13.67 -13.10
CA VAL A 856 -9.00 13.32 -14.45
C VAL A 856 -9.66 14.22 -15.48
N VAL A 857 -10.94 14.56 -15.30
CA VAL A 857 -11.63 15.48 -16.21
C VAL A 857 -11.06 16.90 -16.13
N ILE A 858 -10.69 17.40 -14.95
CA ILE A 858 -10.05 18.73 -14.81
C ILE A 858 -8.72 18.77 -15.58
N THR A 859 -7.91 17.71 -15.50
CA THR A 859 -6.61 17.63 -16.21
C THR A 859 -6.79 17.50 -17.72
N VAL A 860 -7.79 16.74 -18.20
CA VAL A 860 -8.13 16.65 -19.63
C VAL A 860 -8.64 17.99 -20.17
N LEU A 861 -9.48 18.71 -19.43
CA LEU A 861 -9.96 20.02 -19.82
C LEU A 861 -8.86 21.09 -19.78
N ASN A 862 -7.89 20.97 -18.86
CA ASN A 862 -6.66 21.78 -18.89
C ASN A 862 -5.89 21.54 -20.20
N ALA A 863 -5.71 20.27 -20.59
CA ALA A 863 -5.06 19.91 -21.85
C ALA A 863 -5.78 20.52 -23.07
N TYR A 864 -7.12 20.44 -23.10
CA TYR A 864 -7.91 21.05 -24.17
C TYR A 864 -7.78 22.58 -24.20
N SER A 865 -7.66 23.24 -23.04
CA SER A 865 -7.39 24.69 -23.00
C SER A 865 -6.04 25.04 -23.64
N GLY A 866 -5.00 24.22 -23.41
CA GLY A 866 -3.70 24.37 -24.06
C GLY A 866 -3.77 24.17 -25.58
N PHE A 867 -4.42 23.10 -26.03
CA PHE A 867 -4.56 22.83 -27.47
C PHE A 867 -5.49 23.82 -28.21
N ALA A 868 -6.43 24.47 -27.51
CA ALA A 868 -7.16 25.62 -28.06
C ALA A 868 -6.21 26.80 -28.33
N ILE A 869 -5.31 27.11 -27.38
CA ILE A 869 -4.28 28.16 -27.55
C ILE A 869 -3.27 27.79 -28.64
N VAL A 870 -2.92 26.50 -28.81
CA VAL A 870 -2.13 26.05 -29.97
C VAL A 870 -2.84 26.36 -31.29
N SER A 871 -4.15 26.08 -31.36
CA SER A 871 -4.96 26.35 -32.56
C SER A 871 -5.05 27.85 -32.87
N GLU A 872 -5.18 28.69 -31.83
CA GLU A 872 -5.11 30.15 -31.92
C GLU A 872 -3.72 30.65 -32.36
N GLY A 873 -2.64 30.03 -31.87
CA GLY A 873 -1.28 30.32 -32.30
C GLY A 873 -1.00 29.97 -33.75
N PHE A 874 -1.54 28.86 -34.26
CA PHE A 874 -1.51 28.56 -35.69
C PHE A 874 -2.37 29.52 -36.52
N MET A 875 -3.50 29.95 -35.98
CA MET A 875 -4.45 30.85 -36.64
C MET A 875 -3.88 32.26 -36.83
N LEU A 876 -3.13 32.77 -35.85
CA LEU A 876 -2.57 34.13 -35.84
C LEU A 876 -1.08 34.19 -36.23
N ASP A 877 -0.49 33.08 -36.68
CA ASP A 877 0.96 32.93 -36.92
C ASP A 877 1.84 33.34 -35.72
N MET A 878 1.39 32.99 -34.51
CA MET A 878 2.01 33.40 -33.25
C MET A 878 2.77 32.24 -32.56
N PRO A 879 4.09 32.10 -32.78
CA PRO A 879 4.88 31.03 -32.16
C PRO A 879 4.91 31.08 -30.63
N LEU A 880 4.62 32.23 -30.00
CA LEU A 880 4.42 32.33 -28.54
C LEU A 880 3.22 31.49 -28.08
N LEU A 881 2.05 31.67 -28.70
CA LEU A 881 0.83 30.95 -28.34
C LEU A 881 0.96 29.46 -28.68
N THR A 882 1.56 29.14 -29.83
CA THR A 882 1.88 27.75 -30.21
C THR A 882 2.81 27.08 -29.19
N THR A 883 3.83 27.78 -28.70
CA THR A 883 4.75 27.26 -27.67
C THR A 883 4.02 27.02 -26.35
N VAL A 884 3.34 28.06 -25.85
CA VAL A 884 2.69 28.03 -24.54
C VAL A 884 1.53 27.05 -24.49
N GLY A 885 0.68 27.05 -25.51
CA GLY A 885 -0.42 26.10 -25.65
C GLY A 885 0.08 24.66 -25.68
N SER A 886 1.23 24.39 -26.33
CA SER A 886 1.84 23.06 -26.36
C SER A 886 2.30 22.62 -24.97
N LEU A 887 2.95 23.51 -24.20
CA LEU A 887 3.36 23.23 -22.81
C LEU A 887 2.16 22.89 -21.92
N ILE A 888 1.07 23.67 -21.99
CA ILE A 888 -0.16 23.44 -21.21
C ILE A 888 -0.87 22.15 -21.66
N GLY A 889 -0.99 21.94 -22.98
CA GLY A 889 -1.63 20.78 -23.58
C GLY A 889 -0.95 19.47 -23.17
N VAL A 890 0.38 19.43 -23.26
CA VAL A 890 1.19 18.31 -22.80
C VAL A 890 1.14 18.16 -21.27
N SER A 891 1.17 19.25 -20.51
CA SER A 891 1.06 19.20 -19.04
C SER A 891 -0.25 18.57 -18.56
N GLY A 892 -1.39 19.00 -19.11
CA GLY A 892 -2.69 18.42 -18.78
C GLY A 892 -2.75 16.94 -19.17
N SER A 893 -2.24 16.60 -20.37
CA SER A 893 -2.23 15.21 -20.87
C SER A 893 -1.41 14.26 -20.00
N ILE A 894 -0.23 14.68 -19.54
CA ILE A 894 0.62 13.89 -18.64
C ILE A 894 -0.07 13.72 -17.28
N LEU A 895 -0.59 14.80 -16.68
CA LEU A 895 -1.30 14.71 -15.41
C LEU A 895 -2.51 13.77 -15.49
N SER A 896 -3.30 13.83 -16.57
CA SER A 896 -4.40 12.87 -16.79
C SER A 896 -3.90 11.43 -16.88
N SER A 897 -2.76 11.19 -17.55
CA SER A 897 -2.15 9.86 -17.62
C SER A 897 -1.67 9.37 -16.25
N VAL A 898 -1.02 10.21 -15.46
CA VAL A 898 -0.53 9.88 -14.11
C VAL A 898 -1.70 9.54 -13.19
N MET A 899 -2.78 10.32 -13.21
CA MET A 899 -4.00 9.98 -12.44
C MET A 899 -4.62 8.66 -12.89
N CYS A 900 -4.72 8.42 -14.20
CA CYS A 900 -5.25 7.18 -14.76
C CYS A 900 -4.45 5.94 -14.35
N VAL A 901 -3.11 6.02 -14.37
CA VAL A 901 -2.21 4.95 -13.89
C VAL A 901 -2.39 4.72 -12.39
N GLY A 902 -2.44 5.79 -11.59
CA GLY A 902 -2.71 5.71 -10.14
C GLY A 902 -4.11 5.19 -9.75
N MET A 903 -5.00 4.99 -10.72
CA MET A 903 -6.32 4.36 -10.56
C MET A 903 -6.43 3.00 -11.27
N ASN A 904 -5.37 2.52 -11.91
CA ASN A 904 -5.36 1.42 -12.89
C ASN A 904 -6.53 1.47 -13.90
N ARG A 905 -6.85 2.67 -14.42
CA ARG A 905 -7.96 2.87 -15.37
C ARG A 905 -7.50 3.69 -16.56
N SER A 906 -7.76 3.21 -17.78
CA SER A 906 -7.45 3.94 -18.99
C SER A 906 -8.25 5.26 -19.10
N ILE A 907 -7.69 6.25 -19.79
CA ILE A 907 -8.37 7.54 -20.08
C ILE A 907 -9.74 7.30 -20.74
N GLY A 908 -9.86 6.27 -21.59
CA GLY A 908 -11.13 5.88 -22.22
C GLY A 908 -12.15 5.34 -21.22
N ASN A 909 -11.72 4.48 -20.29
CA ASN A 909 -12.58 3.95 -19.22
C ASN A 909 -13.06 5.02 -18.25
N VAL A 910 -12.31 6.12 -18.09
CA VAL A 910 -12.72 7.28 -17.27
C VAL A 910 -13.66 8.22 -18.04
N LEU A 911 -13.28 8.68 -19.23
CA LEU A 911 -14.06 9.67 -19.99
C LEU A 911 -15.36 9.12 -20.57
N PHE A 912 -15.38 7.85 -20.96
CA PHE A 912 -16.53 7.24 -21.63
C PHE A 912 -17.26 6.23 -20.74
N GLY A 913 -16.68 5.82 -19.61
CA GLY A 913 -17.14 4.70 -18.78
C GLY A 913 -16.78 3.36 -19.42
N GLY A 914 -16.20 2.45 -18.63
CA GLY A 914 -15.64 1.17 -19.11
C GLY A 914 -16.59 0.39 -20.01
N ILE A 915 -16.03 -0.13 -21.12
CA ILE A 915 -16.71 -1.09 -21.98
C ILE A 915 -16.64 -2.44 -21.27
N ALA A 916 -17.81 -2.94 -20.85
CA ALA A 916 -18.04 -4.03 -19.90
C ALA A 916 -17.75 -3.68 -18.42
N PRO A 917 -18.64 -4.05 -17.48
CA PRO A 917 -18.29 -4.15 -16.07
C PRO A 917 -17.36 -5.35 -15.86
N SER A 918 -16.35 -5.20 -15.01
CA SER A 918 -15.63 -6.33 -14.43
C SER A 918 -16.62 -7.22 -13.67
N THR A 919 -16.56 -8.53 -13.87
CA THR A 919 -17.37 -9.50 -13.13
C THR A 919 -16.92 -9.49 -11.67
N GLU A 920 -17.63 -8.76 -10.82
CA GLU A 920 -17.36 -8.73 -9.37
C GLU A 920 -17.65 -10.11 -8.78
N THR A 921 -16.60 -10.84 -8.43
CA THR A 921 -16.70 -12.03 -7.58
C THR A 921 -16.97 -11.57 -6.16
N GLU A 922 -18.07 -12.03 -5.54
CA GLU A 922 -18.36 -11.78 -4.12
C GLU A 922 -17.20 -12.29 -3.25
N HIS A 923 -16.36 -11.36 -2.78
CA HIS A 923 -15.23 -11.71 -1.93
C HIS A 923 -15.74 -12.03 -0.51
N LYS A 924 -15.49 -13.27 -0.08
CA LYS A 924 -16.01 -13.79 1.20
C LYS A 924 -15.24 -13.19 2.36
N ILE A 925 -15.89 -12.31 3.12
CA ILE A 925 -15.28 -11.62 4.27
C ILE A 925 -14.88 -12.64 5.35
N GLU A 926 -13.58 -12.83 5.57
CA GLU A 926 -13.03 -13.59 6.69
C GLU A 926 -12.64 -12.64 7.84
N GLY A 927 -13.01 -13.00 9.08
CA GLY A 927 -12.65 -12.25 10.29
C GLY A 927 -13.79 -11.47 10.94
N GLN A 928 -13.48 -10.76 12.03
CA GLN A 928 -14.42 -9.92 12.78
C GLN A 928 -13.84 -8.51 12.96
N ILE A 929 -14.71 -7.50 12.99
CA ILE A 929 -14.31 -6.11 13.15
C ILE A 929 -13.88 -5.86 14.60
N THR A 930 -12.60 -5.58 14.81
CA THR A 930 -12.09 -5.20 16.13
C THR A 930 -12.20 -3.68 16.31
N LYS A 931 -12.98 -3.23 17.30
CA LYS A 931 -13.14 -1.81 17.64
C LYS A 931 -12.03 -1.34 18.60
N THR A 932 -11.82 -0.03 18.68
CA THR A 932 -10.93 0.64 19.65
C THR A 932 -11.57 1.95 20.12
N ASN A 933 -11.05 2.52 21.20
CA ASN A 933 -11.42 3.84 21.73
C ASN A 933 -10.23 4.83 21.66
N ILE A 934 -10.46 6.07 22.08
CA ILE A 934 -9.44 7.14 22.02
C ILE A 934 -8.25 6.84 22.95
N ASP A 935 -8.48 6.34 24.16
CA ASP A 935 -7.43 6.08 25.14
C ASP A 935 -6.48 4.96 24.70
N GLU A 936 -7.01 3.88 24.13
CA GLU A 936 -6.25 2.78 23.51
C GLU A 936 -5.41 3.27 22.32
N VAL A 937 -5.95 4.19 21.51
CA VAL A 937 -5.24 4.78 20.36
C VAL A 937 -4.11 5.68 20.84
N VAL A 938 -4.33 6.50 21.87
CA VAL A 938 -3.31 7.36 22.46
C VAL A 938 -2.20 6.52 23.10
N GLU A 939 -2.55 5.49 23.87
CA GLU A 939 -1.58 4.53 24.43
C GLU A 939 -0.77 3.80 23.34
N SER A 940 -1.42 3.40 22.23
CA SER A 940 -0.70 2.79 21.09
C SER A 940 0.29 3.77 20.45
N LEU A 941 -0.08 5.05 20.34
CA LEU A 941 0.77 6.08 19.73
C LEU A 941 1.92 6.54 20.65
N GLU A 942 1.73 6.55 21.96
CA GLU A 942 2.79 6.91 22.92
C GLU A 942 3.85 5.82 23.10
N ASN A 943 3.48 4.55 22.88
CA ASN A 943 4.38 3.39 22.97
C ASN A 943 5.04 3.01 21.61
N ALA A 944 4.80 3.78 20.54
CA ALA A 944 5.36 3.51 19.21
C ALA A 944 6.70 4.23 19.00
N GLU A 945 7.64 3.58 18.31
CA GLU A 945 8.88 4.21 17.83
C GLU A 945 8.69 4.82 16.43
N SER A 946 7.88 4.16 15.59
CA SER A 946 7.59 4.54 14.20
C SER A 946 6.08 4.61 13.92
N VAL A 947 5.63 5.76 13.41
CA VAL A 947 4.21 6.01 13.08
C VAL A 947 4.07 6.51 11.64
N ILE A 948 3.24 5.85 10.84
CA ILE A 948 2.84 6.33 9.51
C ILE A 948 1.40 6.84 9.54
N ILE A 949 1.16 8.03 8.99
CA ILE A 949 -0.18 8.62 8.84
C ILE A 949 -0.58 8.58 7.36
N VAL A 950 -1.51 7.71 7.01
CA VAL A 950 -2.13 7.65 5.68
C VAL A 950 -3.34 8.59 5.65
N VAL A 951 -3.28 9.65 4.83
CA VAL A 951 -4.38 10.63 4.72
C VAL A 951 -5.18 10.45 3.43
N GLY A 952 -6.50 10.43 3.56
CA GLY A 952 -7.44 10.43 2.44
C GLY A 952 -8.33 11.67 2.40
N TYR A 953 -9.20 11.77 1.40
CA TYR A 953 -10.08 12.92 1.23
C TYR A 953 -11.04 13.14 2.42
N GLY A 954 -11.32 12.12 3.24
CA GLY A 954 -12.10 12.27 4.47
C GLY A 954 -11.49 13.26 5.48
N MET A 955 -10.15 13.35 5.55
CA MET A 955 -9.44 14.37 6.33
C MET A 955 -9.84 15.78 5.89
N ALA A 956 -9.82 16.03 4.57
CA ALA A 956 -10.11 17.32 3.97
C ALA A 956 -11.56 17.77 4.18
N VAL A 957 -12.51 16.82 4.10
CA VAL A 957 -13.95 17.08 4.35
C VAL A 957 -14.19 17.50 5.80
N ALA A 958 -13.56 16.81 6.75
CA ALA A 958 -13.69 17.12 8.18
C ALA A 958 -12.88 18.36 8.62
N LYS A 959 -11.92 18.81 7.79
CA LYS A 959 -10.88 19.80 8.13
C LYS A 959 -9.95 19.35 9.28
N ALA A 960 -9.65 18.05 9.33
CA ALA A 960 -8.87 17.43 10.40
C ALA A 960 -7.36 17.70 10.32
N GLN A 961 -6.85 18.25 9.21
CA GLN A 961 -5.40 18.43 8.97
C GLN A 961 -4.68 19.24 10.06
N TYR A 962 -5.36 20.20 10.69
CA TYR A 962 -4.79 21.04 11.75
C TYR A 962 -4.54 20.24 13.04
N ALA A 963 -5.51 19.41 13.46
CA ALA A 963 -5.37 18.52 14.60
C ALA A 963 -4.27 17.47 14.36
N ILE A 964 -4.21 16.92 13.14
CA ILE A 964 -3.17 15.96 12.74
C ILE A 964 -1.76 16.58 12.77
N SER A 965 -1.62 17.84 12.37
CA SER A 965 -0.35 18.59 12.45
C SER A 965 0.10 18.80 13.91
N ASP A 966 -0.83 19.13 14.81
CA ASP A 966 -0.53 19.25 16.24
C ASP A 966 -0.16 17.89 16.88
N ILE A 967 -0.91 16.82 16.58
CA ILE A 967 -0.56 15.45 16.99
C ILE A 967 0.85 15.07 16.50
N THR A 968 1.15 15.33 15.23
CA THR A 968 2.47 15.09 14.64
C THR A 968 3.56 15.83 15.40
N ARG A 969 3.34 17.10 15.75
CA ARG A 969 4.29 17.90 16.54
C ARG A 969 4.51 17.32 17.94
N MET A 970 3.43 16.90 18.61
CA MET A 970 3.50 16.29 19.95
C MET A 970 4.28 14.97 19.93
N LEU A 971 3.94 14.04 19.02
CA LEU A 971 4.64 12.76 18.89
C LEU A 971 6.13 12.97 18.52
N LYS A 972 6.44 13.85 17.57
CA LYS A 972 7.84 14.16 17.23
C LYS A 972 8.62 14.83 18.37
N SER A 973 7.96 15.58 19.27
CA SER A 973 8.62 16.10 20.48
C SER A 973 8.98 15.02 21.50
N LYS A 974 8.35 13.84 21.44
CA LYS A 974 8.73 12.63 22.20
C LYS A 974 9.82 11.79 21.50
N GLY A 975 10.35 12.24 20.37
CA GLY A 975 11.35 11.49 19.58
C GLY A 975 10.77 10.45 18.60
N ILE A 976 9.45 10.33 18.51
CA ILE A 976 8.77 9.33 17.67
C ILE A 976 8.92 9.69 16.18
N ASN A 977 9.27 8.70 15.34
CA ASN A 977 9.42 8.90 13.90
C ASN A 977 8.06 8.93 13.20
N VAL A 978 7.46 10.13 13.10
CA VAL A 978 6.17 10.34 12.42
C VAL A 978 6.37 10.78 10.97
N ARG A 979 5.77 10.02 10.03
CA ARG A 979 5.80 10.25 8.58
C ARG A 979 4.40 10.15 7.97
N PHE A 980 4.17 10.81 6.84
CA PHE A 980 2.90 10.75 6.10
C PHE A 980 3.08 9.96 4.81
N ALA A 981 2.07 9.16 4.49
CA ALA A 981 1.98 8.42 3.23
C ALA A 981 0.87 9.00 2.36
N ILE A 982 1.22 9.52 1.18
CA ILE A 982 0.29 10.09 0.21
C ILE A 982 0.10 9.14 -0.97
N HIS A 983 -1.15 8.82 -1.26
CA HIS A 983 -1.52 8.10 -2.47
C HIS A 983 -1.67 9.10 -3.64
N PRO A 984 -1.17 8.83 -4.87
CA PRO A 984 -1.18 9.80 -5.98
C PRO A 984 -2.57 10.36 -6.36
N VAL A 985 -3.64 9.60 -6.08
CA VAL A 985 -5.04 10.02 -6.30
C VAL A 985 -5.84 10.26 -5.01
N ALA A 986 -5.17 10.44 -3.86
CA ALA A 986 -5.83 10.91 -2.65
C ALA A 986 -6.27 12.38 -2.81
N GLY A 987 -7.59 12.60 -2.88
CA GLY A 987 -8.19 13.94 -2.91
C GLY A 987 -9.19 14.12 -4.05
N ARG A 988 -9.41 15.38 -4.44
CA ARG A 988 -10.21 15.80 -5.62
C ARG A 988 -9.38 16.54 -6.67
N MET A 989 -8.05 16.55 -6.54
CA MET A 989 -7.10 17.16 -7.47
C MET A 989 -5.69 16.54 -7.22
N PRO A 990 -4.85 16.36 -8.25
CA PRO A 990 -3.47 15.88 -8.07
C PRO A 990 -2.70 16.65 -6.99
N GLY A 991 -2.16 15.96 -5.98
CA GLY A 991 -1.39 16.58 -4.90
C GLY A 991 -2.21 17.43 -3.91
N GLN A 992 -3.55 17.31 -3.88
CA GLN A 992 -4.38 18.13 -2.98
C GLN A 992 -4.05 17.87 -1.50
N CYS A 993 -3.82 16.61 -1.12
CA CYS A 993 -3.45 16.26 0.26
C CYS A 993 -2.14 16.93 0.68
N ASN A 994 -1.13 16.98 -0.19
CA ASN A 994 0.15 17.64 0.09
C ASN A 994 -0.05 19.15 0.38
N VAL A 995 -0.89 19.83 -0.42
CA VAL A 995 -1.22 21.25 -0.20
C VAL A 995 -2.00 21.48 1.10
N LEU A 996 -2.92 20.58 1.46
CA LEU A 996 -3.70 20.68 2.71
C LEU A 996 -2.83 20.42 3.96
N LEU A 997 -1.88 19.49 3.87
CA LEU A 997 -0.89 19.26 4.95
C LEU A 997 0.06 20.46 5.08
N ALA A 998 0.50 21.04 3.96
CA ALA A 998 1.30 22.27 3.95
C ALA A 998 0.51 23.48 4.52
N GLU A 999 -0.78 23.62 4.22
CA GLU A 999 -1.67 24.62 4.85
C GLU A 999 -1.71 24.44 6.39
N ALA A 1000 -1.74 23.19 6.87
CA ALA A 1000 -1.62 22.85 8.28
C ALA A 1000 -0.20 22.98 8.86
N SER A 1001 0.76 23.52 8.12
CA SER A 1001 2.17 23.66 8.50
C SER A 1001 2.90 22.33 8.79
N VAL A 1002 2.46 21.23 8.17
CA VAL A 1002 3.21 19.96 8.17
C VAL A 1002 4.43 20.11 7.26
N PRO A 1003 5.66 19.86 7.74
CA PRO A 1003 6.87 19.92 6.91
C PRO A 1003 6.81 18.93 5.74
N TYR A 1004 7.20 19.37 4.54
CA TYR A 1004 7.12 18.55 3.32
C TYR A 1004 8.12 17.39 3.29
N ASP A 1005 9.15 17.42 4.14
CA ASP A 1005 10.20 16.40 4.24
C ASP A 1005 9.76 15.12 4.97
N ILE A 1006 8.63 15.17 5.70
CA ILE A 1006 7.95 14.01 6.26
C ILE A 1006 6.68 13.61 5.49
N VAL A 1007 6.43 14.21 4.33
CA VAL A 1007 5.28 13.88 3.46
C VAL A 1007 5.80 13.15 2.23
N LEU A 1008 5.72 11.82 2.29
CA LEU A 1008 6.26 10.91 1.29
C LEU A 1008 5.16 10.41 0.35
N GLU A 1009 5.51 10.23 -0.91
CA GLU A 1009 4.64 9.62 -1.91
C GLU A 1009 4.62 8.09 -1.74
N MET A 1010 3.58 7.43 -2.26
CA MET A 1010 3.36 5.99 -2.14
C MET A 1010 4.58 5.13 -2.48
N ASP A 1011 5.26 5.44 -3.58
CA ASP A 1011 6.43 4.67 -4.05
C ASP A 1011 7.68 4.85 -3.17
N GLU A 1012 7.71 5.89 -2.32
CA GLU A 1012 8.82 6.21 -1.42
C GLU A 1012 8.67 5.56 -0.03
N ILE A 1013 7.45 5.19 0.37
CA ILE A 1013 7.14 4.72 1.74
C ILE A 1013 6.54 3.30 1.79
N ASN A 1014 6.22 2.68 0.65
CA ASN A 1014 5.46 1.42 0.62
C ASN A 1014 6.20 0.20 1.20
N ASP A 1015 7.53 0.25 1.25
CA ASP A 1015 8.37 -0.81 1.84
C ASP A 1015 8.50 -0.66 3.36
N ASP A 1016 8.42 0.58 3.88
CA ASP A 1016 8.58 0.91 5.30
C ASP A 1016 7.40 0.48 6.20
N PHE A 1017 6.24 0.15 5.61
CA PHE A 1017 5.08 -0.27 6.38
C PHE A 1017 5.34 -1.53 7.22
N GLY A 1018 6.21 -2.43 6.78
CA GLY A 1018 6.55 -3.67 7.50
C GLY A 1018 7.36 -3.46 8.79
N GLU A 1019 8.10 -2.34 8.88
CA GLU A 1019 8.89 -1.98 10.07
C GLU A 1019 8.13 -1.01 11.00
N THR A 1020 6.95 -0.52 10.58
CA THR A 1020 6.17 0.49 11.28
C THR A 1020 5.30 -0.11 12.38
N ASP A 1021 5.30 0.51 13.57
CA ASP A 1021 4.51 0.06 14.72
C ASP A 1021 3.03 0.35 14.54
N VAL A 1022 2.70 1.61 14.27
CA VAL A 1022 1.31 2.08 14.20
C VAL A 1022 1.08 2.86 12.92
N THR A 1023 0.14 2.39 12.11
CA THR A 1023 -0.35 3.12 10.93
C THR A 1023 -1.74 3.71 11.19
N LEU A 1024 -1.84 5.05 11.20
CA LEU A 1024 -3.10 5.80 11.30
C LEU A 1024 -3.69 6.03 9.90
N VAL A 1025 -4.83 5.43 9.60
CA VAL A 1025 -5.54 5.59 8.32
C VAL A 1025 -6.71 6.55 8.51
N ILE A 1026 -6.55 7.79 8.03
CA ILE A 1026 -7.49 8.89 8.29
C ILE A 1026 -8.27 9.26 7.03
N GLY A 1027 -9.53 8.81 6.94
CA GLY A 1027 -10.42 9.18 5.85
C GLY A 1027 -10.03 8.63 4.46
N ALA A 1028 -9.24 7.56 4.42
CA ALA A 1028 -8.91 6.77 3.25
C ALA A 1028 -9.68 5.43 3.27
N ASN A 1029 -9.88 4.81 2.10
CA ASN A 1029 -10.42 3.46 1.99
C ASN A 1029 -9.82 2.70 0.79
N ASP A 1030 -10.20 3.08 -0.44
CA ASP A 1030 -9.78 2.35 -1.65
C ASP A 1030 -8.25 2.35 -1.83
N THR A 1031 -7.59 3.46 -1.46
CA THR A 1031 -6.12 3.65 -1.54
C THR A 1031 -5.32 2.83 -0.53
N VAL A 1032 -5.98 2.09 0.36
CA VAL A 1032 -5.38 1.18 1.36
C VAL A 1032 -6.07 -0.20 1.32
N ASN A 1033 -6.75 -0.52 0.23
CA ASN A 1033 -7.57 -1.73 0.14
C ASN A 1033 -6.76 -2.88 -0.48
N PRO A 1034 -6.43 -3.96 0.26
CA PRO A 1034 -5.64 -5.08 -0.24
C PRO A 1034 -6.33 -5.84 -1.37
N ILE A 1035 -7.66 -5.73 -1.52
CA ILE A 1035 -8.41 -6.35 -2.63
C ILE A 1035 -8.00 -5.80 -4.01
N ALA A 1036 -7.23 -4.70 -4.07
CA ALA A 1036 -6.61 -4.23 -5.29
C ALA A 1036 -5.49 -5.15 -5.80
N LEU A 1037 -4.90 -5.99 -4.94
CA LEU A 1037 -3.89 -6.98 -5.32
C LEU A 1037 -4.52 -8.30 -5.82
N GLU A 1038 -5.84 -8.45 -5.70
CA GLU A 1038 -6.55 -9.67 -6.07
C GLU A 1038 -7.28 -9.53 -7.43
N PRO A 1039 -7.23 -10.57 -8.29
CA PRO A 1039 -8.02 -10.58 -9.52
C PRO A 1039 -9.53 -10.67 -9.23
N GLY A 1040 -10.36 -10.02 -10.05
CA GLY A 1040 -11.83 -10.04 -9.94
C GLY A 1040 -12.45 -8.85 -9.19
N SER A 1041 -11.63 -8.00 -8.57
CA SER A 1041 -12.07 -6.73 -7.96
C SER A 1041 -12.24 -5.62 -9.01
N SER A 1042 -13.16 -4.67 -8.79
CA SER A 1042 -13.32 -3.46 -9.62
C SER A 1042 -12.15 -2.47 -9.50
N ILE A 1043 -11.26 -2.66 -8.50
CA ILE A 1043 -9.98 -1.96 -8.32
C ILE A 1043 -8.76 -2.89 -8.45
N ALA A 1044 -8.92 -4.08 -9.05
CA ALA A 1044 -7.82 -5.00 -9.29
C ALA A 1044 -6.68 -4.34 -10.09
N GLY A 1045 -5.44 -4.55 -9.67
CA GLY A 1045 -4.23 -3.93 -10.22
C GLY A 1045 -4.05 -2.45 -9.88
N MET A 1046 -4.93 -1.82 -9.09
CA MET A 1046 -4.68 -0.47 -8.59
C MET A 1046 -3.50 -0.52 -7.61
N PRO A 1047 -2.44 0.31 -7.79
CA PRO A 1047 -1.43 0.42 -6.75
C PRO A 1047 -2.08 1.01 -5.49
N VAL A 1048 -1.63 0.57 -4.32
CA VAL A 1048 -2.21 0.95 -3.02
C VAL A 1048 -1.12 1.09 -1.97
N LEU A 1049 -1.43 1.81 -0.88
CA LEU A 1049 -0.58 1.89 0.30
C LEU A 1049 -0.73 0.62 1.15
N HIS A 1050 0.38 -0.07 1.40
CA HIS A 1050 0.44 -1.37 2.09
C HIS A 1050 0.25 -1.28 3.62
N ALA A 1051 -0.69 -0.46 4.09
CA ALA A 1051 -0.93 -0.16 5.51
C ALA A 1051 -1.07 -1.42 6.40
N TRP A 1052 -1.68 -2.49 5.88
CA TRP A 1052 -1.88 -3.75 6.60
C TRP A 1052 -0.59 -4.52 6.93
N LYS A 1053 0.58 -4.12 6.39
CA LYS A 1053 1.88 -4.71 6.75
C LYS A 1053 2.42 -4.22 8.11
N SER A 1054 1.88 -3.13 8.66
CA SER A 1054 2.30 -2.60 9.97
C SER A 1054 1.84 -3.47 11.14
N LYS A 1055 2.56 -3.37 12.27
CA LYS A 1055 2.28 -4.18 13.47
C LYS A 1055 0.84 -3.94 13.98
N GLN A 1056 0.39 -2.68 13.93
CA GLN A 1056 -0.98 -2.27 14.24
C GLN A 1056 -1.47 -1.21 13.23
N VAL A 1057 -2.73 -1.32 12.81
CA VAL A 1057 -3.40 -0.34 11.94
C VAL A 1057 -4.62 0.22 12.66
N ILE A 1058 -4.79 1.54 12.66
CA ILE A 1058 -5.94 2.22 13.27
C ILE A 1058 -6.67 2.98 12.16
N VAL A 1059 -7.88 2.54 11.83
CA VAL A 1059 -8.70 3.14 10.76
C VAL A 1059 -9.76 4.06 11.35
N MET A 1060 -9.71 5.34 10.95
CA MET A 1060 -10.61 6.40 11.41
C MET A 1060 -11.67 6.71 10.34
N LYS A 1061 -12.93 6.32 10.61
CA LYS A 1061 -14.06 6.56 9.69
C LYS A 1061 -15.41 6.60 10.42
N ARG A 1062 -16.41 7.28 9.83
CA ARG A 1062 -17.75 7.48 10.42
C ARG A 1062 -18.60 6.21 10.57
N GLY A 1063 -18.30 5.14 9.84
CA GLY A 1063 -19.09 3.91 9.82
C GLY A 1063 -18.60 2.93 8.74
N MET A 1064 -19.31 1.82 8.53
CA MET A 1064 -18.87 0.75 7.62
C MET A 1064 -19.19 0.97 6.13
N ALA A 1065 -19.65 2.16 5.73
CA ALA A 1065 -19.83 2.50 4.32
C ALA A 1065 -18.55 2.26 3.48
N SER A 1066 -18.76 1.81 2.24
CA SER A 1066 -17.76 1.57 1.21
C SER A 1066 -17.04 2.86 0.76
N GLY A 1067 -16.02 2.70 -0.09
CA GLY A 1067 -15.26 3.82 -0.64
C GLY A 1067 -15.93 4.46 -1.87
N TYR A 1068 -15.14 4.97 -2.80
CA TYR A 1068 -15.66 5.43 -4.08
C TYR A 1068 -15.98 4.25 -5.01
N ALA A 1069 -15.12 3.23 -5.02
CA ALA A 1069 -15.28 2.06 -5.87
C ALA A 1069 -16.44 1.13 -5.44
N ASP A 1070 -17.14 1.47 -4.35
CA ASP A 1070 -18.22 0.70 -3.70
C ASP A 1070 -17.81 -0.70 -3.20
N VAL A 1071 -16.50 -1.00 -3.17
CA VAL A 1071 -15.95 -2.29 -2.72
C VAL A 1071 -15.78 -2.33 -1.20
N VAL A 1072 -15.96 -3.53 -0.63
CA VAL A 1072 -15.57 -3.85 0.76
C VAL A 1072 -14.04 -3.81 0.88
N ASN A 1073 -13.53 -3.50 2.08
CA ASN A 1073 -12.10 -3.51 2.36
C ASN A 1073 -11.76 -4.63 3.37
N PRO A 1074 -11.09 -5.73 2.95
CA PRO A 1074 -10.72 -6.83 3.83
C PRO A 1074 -9.81 -6.42 5.00
N MET A 1075 -9.03 -5.34 4.85
CA MET A 1075 -8.15 -4.84 5.92
C MET A 1075 -8.92 -4.55 7.22
N PHE A 1076 -10.19 -4.13 7.15
CA PHE A 1076 -11.02 -3.80 8.31
C PHE A 1076 -11.38 -5.01 9.19
N TYR A 1077 -11.11 -6.24 8.71
CA TYR A 1077 -11.40 -7.51 9.39
C TYR A 1077 -10.12 -8.25 9.81
N MET A 1078 -8.94 -7.71 9.49
CA MET A 1078 -7.64 -8.29 9.86
C MET A 1078 -7.33 -8.11 11.36
N PRO A 1079 -6.69 -9.08 12.04
CA PRO A 1079 -6.42 -9.00 13.49
C PRO A 1079 -5.54 -7.83 13.94
N SER A 1080 -4.66 -7.33 13.07
CA SER A 1080 -3.81 -6.15 13.32
C SER A 1080 -4.56 -4.82 13.17
N THR A 1081 -5.78 -4.83 12.60
CA THR A 1081 -6.56 -3.62 12.34
C THR A 1081 -7.57 -3.34 13.45
N ARG A 1082 -7.60 -2.08 13.88
CA ARG A 1082 -8.55 -1.53 14.86
C ARG A 1082 -9.38 -0.41 14.22
N MET A 1083 -10.69 -0.46 14.40
CA MET A 1083 -11.62 0.53 13.88
C MET A 1083 -11.98 1.56 14.95
N LEU A 1084 -11.59 2.83 14.72
CA LEU A 1084 -12.03 3.98 15.51
C LEU A 1084 -13.17 4.68 14.76
N PHE A 1085 -14.40 4.52 15.28
CA PHE A 1085 -15.59 5.10 14.65
C PHE A 1085 -15.86 6.53 15.16
N GLY A 1086 -16.02 7.47 14.23
CA GLY A 1086 -16.32 8.87 14.52
C GLY A 1086 -16.17 9.76 13.29
N ASP A 1087 -16.47 11.06 13.43
CA ASP A 1087 -15.96 12.02 12.47
C ASP A 1087 -14.44 12.14 12.60
N ALA A 1088 -13.75 12.38 11.47
CA ALA A 1088 -12.30 12.43 11.45
C ALA A 1088 -11.76 13.63 12.24
N LYS A 1089 -12.48 14.77 12.27
CA LYS A 1089 -12.06 15.93 13.06
C LYS A 1089 -12.25 15.65 14.54
N ASP A 1090 -13.46 15.31 14.96
CA ASP A 1090 -13.80 15.10 16.38
C ASP A 1090 -12.87 14.04 17.01
N SER A 1091 -12.57 12.97 16.29
CA SER A 1091 -11.63 11.93 16.73
C SER A 1091 -10.18 12.42 16.82
N CYS A 1092 -9.72 13.26 15.88
CA CYS A 1092 -8.37 13.84 15.96
C CYS A 1092 -8.26 14.89 17.08
N ASP A 1093 -9.27 15.75 17.25
CA ASP A 1093 -9.31 16.73 18.35
C ASP A 1093 -9.35 16.02 19.72
N ALA A 1094 -10.03 14.87 19.83
CA ALA A 1094 -10.02 14.02 21.03
C ALA A 1094 -8.65 13.35 21.29
N ILE A 1095 -8.00 12.78 20.27
CA ILE A 1095 -6.63 12.22 20.39
C ILE A 1095 -5.65 13.31 20.82
N LYS A 1096 -5.72 14.49 20.20
CA LYS A 1096 -4.93 15.67 20.58
C LYS A 1096 -5.15 16.05 22.04
N GLY A 1097 -6.41 16.19 22.48
CA GLY A 1097 -6.73 16.55 23.86
C GLY A 1097 -6.23 15.54 24.89
N ALA A 1098 -6.30 14.25 24.57
CA ALA A 1098 -5.77 13.18 25.42
C ALA A 1098 -4.23 13.20 25.50
N LEU A 1099 -3.52 13.43 24.39
CA LEU A 1099 -2.06 13.61 24.37
C LEU A 1099 -1.63 14.85 25.16
N GLU A 1100 -2.36 15.97 25.04
CA GLU A 1100 -2.10 17.18 25.83
C GLU A 1100 -2.29 16.94 27.34
N ALA A 1101 -3.35 16.23 27.73
CA ALA A 1101 -3.63 15.91 29.12
C ALA A 1101 -2.54 15.03 29.74
N ARG A 1102 -2.07 14.00 29.01
CA ARG A 1102 -0.99 13.12 29.46
C ARG A 1102 0.35 13.85 29.54
N ASN A 1103 0.69 14.72 28.58
CA ASN A 1103 1.94 15.50 28.64
C ASN A 1103 2.03 16.37 29.92
N ARG A 1104 0.94 17.06 30.29
CA ARG A 1104 0.91 17.89 31.51
C ARG A 1104 1.06 17.10 32.81
N MET A 1105 0.90 15.78 32.76
CA MET A 1105 1.09 14.87 33.91
C MET A 1105 2.56 14.45 34.11
N TYR A 1106 3.46 14.74 33.15
CA TYR A 1106 4.89 14.46 33.25
C TYR A 1106 5.76 15.71 33.43
N ASP A 1107 5.19 16.92 33.24
CA ASP A 1107 5.83 18.22 33.51
C ASP A 1107 5.64 18.71 34.97
N VAL A 1108 5.04 17.89 35.84
CA VAL A 1108 4.75 18.14 37.27
C VAL A 1108 5.36 17.05 38.13
#